data_AF-A0A7S2DZL2-F1
#
_entry.id   AF-A0A7S2DZL2-F1
#
_cell.length_a   1.000
_cell.length_b   1.000
_cell.length_c   1.000
_cell.angle_alpha   90.00
_cell.angle_beta   90.00
_cell.angle_gamma   90.00
#
_symmetry.space_group_name_H-M   'P 1'
#
loop_
_entity.id
_entity.type
_entity.pdbx_description
1 polymer ?
#
loop_
_entity_poly.entity_id
_entity_poly.type
_entity_poly.pdbx_seq_one_letter_code
_entity_poly.pdbx_strand_id
1 'polypeptide(L)'
;MTHLLLQTPLLVPNMPPSARHNRCHAIFKRKAKEAYLPTASVMRGVVEHLQRKAEQDWRRLLDLTKLSEMELSLTMHLMLHELGAISSTIAVSAARRGPLGDDGRGERERAVAEFKLYQIVGQCVGYSFMAGKNARLSAVLDKLQKGCTTQQLVKCIGDSAWALIVKENDENDENNNNNNNSNNRNRNNPEPKHKKQQHHQQRQATTTWPVISYAVLENTWMQRPLPSPDHLKACFFAIDIDQSETNEGKLPLRDRFPALATILGNEDELALLQDLPVITEWMSLLFQLYPPNSLTREAAAMTTNAEAASLLDTHTDIHGADELLERYCVAFNRCFPRVKYLYECQKNPFLHEDGCGVDLSGGRGLGDNNDSTHGNDGSDNSHSNEMSPSTPICFSLPSMLFGDNDASGLCTLKTLSWLQDTHNRILGELLTEQGTSNTTTSHNTAVGTRTNARTRNNGSDSGNRLLLPTTLETPVLVVRRQLLHYAREENLVPLAIKYASDGGGSEPRVLTYDWQSIEAELVEEVSRGCEPIQLQVRHFAFGGEVRASGQLRVVAARMTSQVLPRSIIDAILSEVDTKGRLTRLVRLIEDVLRCLASLTHSRGGAAQFDQTTSGMLLRTFAIETLLVPPQRWASIVPNTASDHVVLNQVVPLYLRLENLVGGRGALDSIALAYREPLNDDLEQELSKAVERLDVLVVLPALREFMSEQLVKETWDAGAELKEYLSYSSEIISDDLSFHATFPETIRLCHTLACYQFLLNNSL
;
A
#
# COMPACT_ATOMS: atom_id res chain seq x y z
N MET A 1 -2.00 3.53 -34.43
CA MET A 1 -2.44 4.95 -34.31
C MET A 1 -1.52 5.89 -35.08
N THR A 2 -0.22 5.84 -34.83
CA THR A 2 0.82 6.68 -35.48
C THR A 2 0.87 6.51 -37.00
N HIS A 3 0.67 5.29 -37.51
CA HIS A 3 0.71 5.01 -38.94
C HIS A 3 -0.54 5.46 -39.73
N LEU A 4 -1.68 5.63 -39.04
CA LEU A 4 -2.94 6.12 -39.63
C LEU A 4 -2.98 7.65 -39.70
N LEU A 5 -2.25 8.33 -38.80
CA LEU A 5 -2.10 9.78 -38.80
C LEU A 5 -1.21 10.29 -39.95
N LEU A 6 -0.34 9.44 -40.50
CA LEU A 6 0.63 9.81 -41.53
C LEU A 6 0.10 9.75 -42.98
N GLN A 7 -1.12 9.25 -43.22
CA GLN A 7 -1.60 8.98 -44.59
C GLN A 7 -2.82 9.79 -45.05
N THR A 8 -3.30 10.78 -44.28
CA THR A 8 -4.46 11.59 -44.69
C THR A 8 -4.03 12.99 -45.13
N PRO A 9 -4.18 13.39 -46.40
CA PRO A 9 -3.82 14.74 -46.84
C PRO A 9 -4.92 15.72 -46.41
N LEU A 10 -4.62 16.59 -45.43
CA LEU A 10 -5.49 17.67 -44.99
C LEU A 10 -5.13 18.96 -45.73
N LEU A 11 -5.85 19.26 -46.82
CA LEU A 11 -5.88 20.60 -47.42
C LEU A 11 -7.20 21.29 -47.07
N VAL A 12 -7.24 22.02 -45.95
CA VAL A 12 -8.04 23.26 -45.81
C VAL A 12 -7.30 24.17 -44.81
N PRO A 13 -6.71 25.30 -45.26
CA PRO A 13 -6.12 26.28 -44.36
C PRO A 13 -7.26 27.11 -43.73
N ASN A 14 -7.18 27.36 -42.42
CA ASN A 14 -8.11 28.18 -41.61
C ASN A 14 -9.28 27.46 -40.89
N MET A 15 -8.99 26.40 -40.12
CA MET A 15 -9.90 25.93 -39.06
C MET A 15 -9.22 26.00 -37.68
N PRO A 16 -9.92 26.47 -36.62
CA PRO A 16 -9.38 26.55 -35.26
C PRO A 16 -9.16 25.16 -34.62
N PRO A 17 -8.25 25.03 -33.63
CA PRO A 17 -7.77 23.73 -33.12
C PRO A 17 -8.87 22.84 -32.52
N SER A 18 -9.85 23.42 -31.84
CA SER A 18 -10.99 22.69 -31.25
C SER A 18 -11.89 22.07 -32.31
N ALA A 19 -12.07 22.73 -33.46
CA ALA A 19 -12.84 22.20 -34.59
C ALA A 19 -12.10 21.06 -35.32
N ARG A 20 -10.76 21.10 -35.38
CA ARG A 20 -9.95 19.97 -35.89
C ARG A 20 -10.07 18.75 -34.97
N HIS A 21 -10.00 18.94 -33.66
CA HIS A 21 -10.13 17.86 -32.69
C HIS A 21 -11.50 17.18 -32.77
N ASN A 22 -12.58 17.96 -32.80
CA ASN A 22 -13.94 17.44 -32.88
C ASN A 22 -14.23 16.74 -34.22
N ARG A 23 -13.64 17.21 -35.33
CA ARG A 23 -13.79 16.57 -36.64
C ARG A 23 -12.99 15.27 -36.73
N CYS A 24 -11.77 15.22 -36.19
CA CYS A 24 -10.99 13.98 -36.06
C CYS A 24 -11.70 12.96 -35.16
N HIS A 25 -12.28 13.42 -34.06
CA HIS A 25 -13.05 12.57 -33.14
C HIS A 25 -14.34 12.05 -33.79
N ALA A 26 -15.03 12.85 -34.61
CA ALA A 26 -16.21 12.43 -35.35
C ALA A 26 -15.89 11.44 -36.49
N ILE A 27 -14.78 11.64 -37.22
CA ILE A 27 -14.29 10.69 -38.23
C ILE A 27 -13.87 9.38 -37.56
N PHE A 28 -13.21 9.45 -36.40
CA PHE A 28 -12.84 8.29 -35.60
C PHE A 28 -14.06 7.53 -35.08
N LYS A 29 -15.06 8.21 -34.50
CA LYS A 29 -16.32 7.58 -34.08
C LYS A 29 -17.06 6.95 -35.27
N ARG A 30 -17.05 7.57 -36.45
CA ARG A 30 -17.68 7.02 -37.66
C ARG A 30 -16.94 5.79 -38.19
N LYS A 31 -15.61 5.82 -38.24
CA LYS A 31 -14.78 4.67 -38.66
C LYS A 31 -14.78 3.54 -37.64
N ALA A 32 -14.84 3.85 -36.34
CA ALA A 32 -15.01 2.87 -35.27
C ALA A 32 -16.40 2.22 -35.33
N LYS A 33 -17.45 2.98 -35.68
CA LYS A 33 -18.81 2.47 -35.90
C LYS A 33 -18.94 1.63 -37.17
N GLU A 34 -18.18 1.95 -38.22
CA GLU A 34 -18.03 1.12 -39.43
C GLU A 34 -17.16 -0.14 -39.19
N ALA A 35 -16.23 -0.11 -38.22
CA ALA A 35 -15.39 -1.26 -37.84
C ALA A 35 -16.07 -2.25 -36.87
N TYR A 36 -17.23 -1.89 -36.30
CA TYR A 36 -18.01 -2.73 -35.38
C TYR A 36 -18.96 -3.73 -36.06
N LEU A 37 -18.73 -4.03 -37.34
CA LEU A 37 -19.31 -5.16 -38.07
C LEU A 37 -18.19 -5.96 -38.73
N PRO A 38 -17.62 -6.99 -38.08
CA PRO A 38 -16.55 -7.76 -38.70
C PRO A 38 -17.14 -8.85 -39.58
N THR A 39 -17.07 -8.67 -40.91
CA THR A 39 -17.10 -9.80 -41.84
C THR A 39 -15.82 -10.64 -41.66
N ALA A 40 -15.96 -11.97 -41.71
CA ALA A 40 -14.90 -12.94 -41.45
C ALA A 40 -13.59 -12.74 -42.26
N SER A 41 -13.63 -11.98 -43.35
CA SER A 41 -12.44 -11.64 -44.15
C SER A 41 -11.47 -10.69 -43.45
N VAL A 42 -11.95 -9.77 -42.60
CA VAL A 42 -11.09 -8.80 -41.90
C VAL A 42 -10.30 -9.47 -40.77
N MET A 43 -10.95 -10.35 -40.01
CA MET A 43 -10.30 -11.19 -38.99
C MET A 43 -9.24 -12.11 -39.61
N ARG A 44 -9.54 -12.71 -40.78
CA ARG A 44 -8.56 -13.54 -41.51
C ARG A 44 -7.35 -12.71 -41.95
N GLY A 45 -7.56 -11.50 -42.44
CA GLY A 45 -6.47 -10.59 -42.83
C GLY A 45 -5.58 -10.15 -41.65
N VAL A 46 -6.16 -9.94 -40.46
CA VAL A 46 -5.39 -9.61 -39.25
C VAL A 46 -4.58 -10.81 -38.77
N VAL A 47 -5.16 -12.01 -38.77
CA VAL A 47 -4.45 -13.25 -38.40
C VAL A 47 -3.30 -13.53 -39.37
N GLU A 48 -3.55 -13.44 -40.68
CA GLU A 48 -2.49 -13.64 -41.69
C GLU A 48 -1.38 -12.58 -41.62
N HIS A 49 -1.71 -11.35 -41.22
CA HIS A 49 -0.72 -10.28 -41.03
C HIS A 49 0.15 -10.52 -39.80
N LEU A 50 -0.44 -10.91 -38.67
CA LEU A 50 0.28 -11.26 -37.45
C LEU A 50 1.14 -12.52 -37.65
N GLN A 51 0.63 -13.50 -38.38
CA GLN A 51 1.37 -14.72 -38.71
C GLN A 51 2.57 -14.42 -39.62
N ARG A 52 2.40 -13.57 -40.65
CA ARG A 52 3.51 -13.11 -41.49
C ARG A 52 4.54 -12.30 -40.71
N LYS A 53 4.11 -11.46 -39.77
CA LYS A 53 5.01 -10.67 -38.92
C LYS A 53 5.80 -11.57 -37.97
N ALA A 54 5.16 -12.54 -37.33
CA ALA A 54 5.82 -13.54 -36.49
C ALA A 54 6.84 -14.38 -37.29
N GLU A 55 6.51 -14.79 -38.52
CA GLU A 55 7.45 -15.46 -39.42
C GLU A 55 8.64 -14.55 -39.81
N GLN A 56 8.41 -13.26 -40.02
CA GLN A 56 9.45 -12.31 -40.39
C GLN A 56 10.41 -12.03 -39.22
N ASP A 57 9.87 -11.90 -38.02
CA ASP A 57 10.64 -11.71 -36.78
C ASP A 57 11.40 -13.00 -36.41
N TRP A 58 10.80 -14.18 -36.63
CA TRP A 58 11.46 -15.48 -36.50
C TRP A 58 12.63 -15.66 -37.49
N ARG A 59 12.47 -15.25 -38.75
CA ARG A 59 13.57 -15.29 -39.74
C ARG A 59 14.69 -14.31 -39.40
N ARG A 60 14.36 -13.11 -38.89
CA ARG A 60 15.36 -12.15 -38.38
C ARG A 60 16.14 -12.68 -37.19
N LEU A 61 15.49 -13.46 -36.31
CA LEU A 61 16.14 -14.13 -35.18
C LEU A 61 17.04 -15.29 -35.61
N LEU A 62 16.65 -16.04 -36.66
CA LEU A 62 17.49 -17.10 -37.25
C LEU A 62 18.75 -16.57 -37.95
N ASP A 63 18.71 -15.37 -38.53
CA ASP A 63 19.89 -14.72 -39.12
C ASP A 63 20.88 -14.18 -38.06
N LEU A 64 20.45 -14.03 -36.81
CA LEU A 64 21.28 -13.61 -35.67
C LEU A 64 21.81 -14.83 -34.91
N THR A 65 22.76 -15.55 -35.51
CA THR A 65 23.38 -16.78 -34.99
C THR A 65 24.29 -16.60 -33.75
N LYS A 66 23.98 -15.66 -32.84
CA LYS A 66 24.74 -15.43 -31.60
C LYS A 66 23.88 -15.02 -30.40
N LEU A 67 22.69 -15.60 -30.24
CA LEU A 67 21.96 -15.50 -28.98
C LEU A 67 22.38 -16.65 -28.06
N SER A 68 22.57 -16.34 -26.78
CA SER A 68 22.85 -17.32 -25.74
C SER A 68 21.64 -18.22 -25.50
N GLU A 69 21.87 -19.43 -24.99
CA GLU A 69 20.82 -20.44 -24.73
C GLU A 69 19.70 -19.90 -23.81
N MET A 70 20.05 -18.98 -22.92
CA MET A 70 19.12 -18.29 -22.01
C MET A 70 18.21 -17.28 -22.73
N GLU A 71 18.73 -16.57 -23.73
CA GLU A 71 17.95 -15.60 -24.52
C GLU A 71 16.99 -16.30 -25.48
N LEU A 72 17.38 -17.45 -26.02
CA LEU A 72 16.48 -18.30 -26.82
C LEU A 72 15.33 -18.85 -25.96
N SER A 73 15.64 -19.28 -24.73
CA SER A 73 14.65 -19.77 -23.76
C SER A 73 13.63 -18.70 -23.39
N LEU A 74 14.10 -17.50 -23.03
CA LEU A 74 13.23 -16.36 -22.66
C LEU A 74 12.33 -15.94 -23.84
N THR A 75 12.89 -15.88 -25.04
CA THR A 75 12.14 -15.49 -26.25
C THR A 75 11.08 -16.52 -26.60
N MET A 76 11.39 -17.82 -26.46
CA MET A 76 10.43 -18.89 -26.72
C MET A 76 9.32 -18.92 -25.67
N HIS A 77 9.63 -18.60 -24.40
CA HIS A 77 8.65 -18.46 -23.33
C HIS A 77 7.66 -17.30 -23.59
N LEU A 78 8.18 -16.14 -24.02
CA LEU A 78 7.36 -14.98 -24.36
C LEU A 78 6.46 -15.23 -25.58
N MET A 79 6.95 -15.94 -26.59
CA MET A 79 6.13 -16.31 -27.75
C MET A 79 5.00 -17.30 -27.38
N LEU A 80 5.28 -18.28 -26.51
CA LEU A 80 4.26 -19.21 -26.03
C LEU A 80 3.21 -18.50 -25.17
N HIS A 81 3.61 -17.50 -24.39
CA HIS A 81 2.70 -16.68 -23.60
C HIS A 81 1.78 -15.82 -24.49
N GLU A 82 2.32 -15.14 -25.50
CA GLU A 82 1.55 -14.35 -26.48
C GLU A 82 0.58 -15.23 -27.29
N LEU A 83 1.01 -16.42 -27.72
CA LEU A 83 0.13 -17.38 -28.41
C LEU A 83 -0.99 -17.90 -27.49
N GLY A 84 -0.70 -18.10 -26.20
CA GLY A 84 -1.69 -18.42 -25.19
C GLY A 84 -2.74 -17.32 -25.00
N ALA A 85 -2.30 -16.06 -24.94
CA ALA A 85 -3.17 -14.91 -24.78
C ALA A 85 -4.08 -14.68 -26.01
N ILE A 86 -3.53 -14.77 -27.22
CA ILE A 86 -4.28 -14.65 -28.48
C ILE A 86 -5.32 -15.78 -28.60
N SER A 87 -4.94 -17.01 -28.27
CA SER A 87 -5.82 -18.18 -28.33
C SER A 87 -6.95 -18.13 -27.29
N SER A 88 -6.65 -17.69 -26.06
CA SER A 88 -7.65 -17.45 -25.01
C SER A 88 -8.68 -16.40 -25.42
N THR A 89 -8.23 -15.32 -26.06
CA THR A 89 -9.10 -14.24 -26.56
C THR A 89 -10.04 -14.74 -27.67
N ILE A 90 -9.56 -15.63 -28.54
CA ILE A 90 -10.38 -16.28 -29.58
C ILE A 90 -11.41 -17.24 -28.95
N ALA A 91 -11.01 -18.02 -27.94
CA ALA A 91 -11.90 -18.94 -27.23
C ALA A 91 -13.02 -18.22 -26.46
N VAL A 92 -12.70 -17.11 -25.78
CA VAL A 92 -13.68 -16.25 -25.09
C VAL A 92 -14.62 -15.58 -26.08
N SER A 93 -14.11 -15.16 -27.25
CA SER A 93 -14.93 -14.56 -28.32
C SER A 93 -15.86 -15.59 -28.99
N ALA A 94 -15.43 -16.85 -29.10
CA ALA A 94 -16.27 -17.95 -29.57
C ALA A 94 -17.34 -18.34 -28.53
N ALA A 95 -17.01 -18.25 -27.24
CA ALA A 95 -17.93 -18.59 -26.14
C ALA A 95 -19.04 -17.55 -25.90
N ARG A 96 -18.82 -16.27 -26.25
CA ARG A 96 -19.81 -15.18 -26.12
C ARG A 96 -20.86 -15.11 -27.23
N ARG A 97 -20.76 -15.91 -28.30
CA ARG A 97 -21.81 -16.01 -29.31
C ARG A 97 -22.90 -16.96 -28.79
N GLY A 98 -24.14 -16.46 -28.70
CA GLY A 98 -25.31 -17.19 -28.21
C GLY A 98 -25.62 -18.47 -29.00
N PRO A 99 -26.66 -19.23 -28.61
CA PRO A 99 -26.86 -20.61 -29.05
C PRO A 99 -26.96 -20.70 -30.58
N LEU A 100 -25.98 -21.35 -31.20
CA LEU A 100 -26.01 -21.79 -32.59
C LEU A 100 -26.64 -23.19 -32.63
N GLY A 101 -27.39 -23.48 -33.69
CA GLY A 101 -28.04 -24.78 -33.92
C GLY A 101 -27.06 -25.96 -34.00
N ASP A 102 -27.60 -27.18 -34.08
CA ASP A 102 -26.89 -28.46 -33.91
C ASP A 102 -25.56 -28.61 -34.69
N ASP A 103 -25.39 -27.95 -35.84
CA ASP A 103 -24.14 -27.97 -36.61
C ASP A 103 -22.97 -27.22 -35.94
N GLY A 104 -23.23 -26.30 -35.01
CA GLY A 104 -22.21 -25.50 -34.32
C GLY A 104 -21.56 -26.17 -33.10
N ARG A 105 -22.14 -27.26 -32.58
CA ARG A 105 -21.60 -27.98 -31.42
C ARG A 105 -20.32 -28.72 -31.77
N GLY A 106 -20.25 -29.32 -32.96
CA GLY A 106 -19.07 -30.04 -33.45
C GLY A 106 -17.85 -29.14 -33.68
N GLU A 107 -18.04 -27.91 -34.17
CA GLU A 107 -16.94 -26.94 -34.34
C GLU A 107 -16.40 -26.42 -33.00
N ARG A 108 -17.28 -26.26 -32.01
CA ARG A 108 -16.87 -25.84 -30.65
C ARG A 108 -16.09 -26.92 -29.92
N GLU A 109 -16.53 -28.17 -30.02
CA GLU A 109 -15.82 -29.33 -29.46
C GLU A 109 -14.48 -29.56 -30.16
N ARG A 110 -14.41 -29.37 -31.49
CA ARG A 110 -13.17 -29.43 -32.26
C ARG A 110 -12.18 -28.33 -31.87
N ALA A 111 -12.64 -27.09 -31.68
CA ALA A 111 -11.80 -25.99 -31.24
C ALA A 111 -11.25 -26.20 -29.81
N VAL A 112 -12.05 -26.76 -28.91
CA VAL A 112 -11.62 -27.11 -27.54
C VAL A 112 -10.63 -28.28 -27.55
N ALA A 113 -10.85 -29.28 -28.41
CA ALA A 113 -9.93 -30.40 -28.58
C ALA A 113 -8.58 -29.96 -29.20
N GLU A 114 -8.61 -29.10 -30.21
CA GLU A 114 -7.40 -28.50 -30.79
C GLU A 114 -6.66 -27.63 -29.77
N PHE A 115 -7.38 -26.84 -28.95
CA PHE A 115 -6.79 -26.06 -27.85
C PHE A 115 -6.05 -26.93 -26.84
N LYS A 116 -6.68 -28.01 -26.36
CA LYS A 116 -6.04 -28.97 -25.43
C LYS A 116 -4.82 -29.64 -26.07
N LEU A 117 -4.88 -29.95 -27.36
CA LEU A 117 -3.76 -30.52 -28.10
C LEU A 117 -2.56 -29.56 -28.17
N TYR A 118 -2.80 -28.26 -28.45
CA TYR A 118 -1.74 -27.25 -28.49
C TYR A 118 -1.10 -27.02 -27.12
N GLN A 119 -1.88 -27.06 -26.04
CA GLN A 119 -1.37 -26.94 -24.68
C GLN A 119 -0.48 -28.13 -24.29
N ILE A 120 -0.89 -29.34 -24.67
CA ILE A 120 -0.11 -30.58 -24.45
C ILE A 120 1.19 -30.55 -25.26
N VAL A 121 1.14 -30.15 -26.54
CA VAL A 121 2.34 -30.05 -27.39
C VAL A 121 3.31 -29.00 -26.84
N GLY A 122 2.82 -27.84 -26.37
CA GLY A 122 3.63 -26.81 -25.74
C GLY A 122 4.34 -27.31 -24.46
N GLN A 123 3.63 -28.07 -23.63
CA GLN A 123 4.20 -28.67 -22.42
C GLN A 123 5.24 -29.76 -22.75
N CYS A 124 4.97 -30.64 -23.71
CA CYS A 124 5.93 -31.68 -24.13
C CYS A 124 7.20 -31.10 -24.76
N VAL A 125 7.09 -30.01 -25.52
CA VAL A 125 8.23 -29.29 -26.11
C VAL A 125 9.05 -28.61 -25.00
N GLY A 126 8.39 -27.95 -24.04
CA GLY A 126 9.05 -27.36 -22.87
C GLY A 126 9.82 -28.39 -22.03
N TYR A 127 9.21 -29.54 -21.75
CA TYR A 127 9.86 -30.63 -21.01
C TYR A 127 11.03 -31.27 -21.76
N SER A 128 10.90 -31.48 -23.07
CA SER A 128 11.97 -32.08 -23.89
C SER A 128 13.20 -31.16 -24.01
N PHE A 129 12.97 -29.84 -23.99
CA PHE A 129 14.02 -28.81 -24.01
C PHE A 129 14.72 -28.70 -22.65
N MET A 130 13.97 -28.66 -21.54
CA MET A 130 14.51 -28.66 -20.17
C MET A 130 15.33 -29.92 -19.86
N ALA A 131 15.04 -31.05 -20.52
CA ALA A 131 15.76 -32.30 -20.37
C ALA A 131 16.99 -32.46 -21.31
N GLY A 132 17.36 -31.44 -22.09
CA GLY A 132 18.58 -31.43 -22.93
C GLY A 132 18.58 -32.37 -24.15
N LYS A 133 17.41 -32.86 -24.60
CA LYS A 133 17.31 -33.88 -25.68
C LYS A 133 17.09 -33.26 -27.07
N ASN A 134 18.03 -32.44 -27.53
CA ASN A 134 17.91 -31.61 -28.74
C ASN A 134 17.80 -32.37 -30.09
N ALA A 135 18.41 -33.56 -30.22
CA ALA A 135 18.37 -34.32 -31.49
C ALA A 135 16.96 -34.81 -31.87
N ARG A 136 16.05 -34.98 -30.90
CA ARG A 136 14.71 -35.54 -31.12
C ARG A 136 13.65 -34.46 -31.35
N LEU A 137 13.83 -33.28 -30.75
CA LEU A 137 13.04 -32.09 -31.07
C LEU A 137 13.21 -31.71 -32.55
N SER A 138 14.44 -31.81 -33.06
CA SER A 138 14.76 -31.59 -34.48
C SER A 138 14.00 -32.53 -35.42
N ALA A 139 13.82 -33.81 -35.07
CA ALA A 139 13.08 -34.78 -35.90
C ALA A 139 11.55 -34.55 -35.90
N VAL A 140 11.00 -34.02 -34.80
CA VAL A 140 9.58 -33.64 -34.70
C VAL A 140 9.34 -32.35 -35.51
N LEU A 141 10.24 -31.38 -35.41
CA LEU A 141 10.19 -30.12 -36.14
C LEU A 141 10.38 -30.31 -37.66
N ASP A 142 11.28 -31.19 -38.09
CA ASP A 142 11.51 -31.53 -39.52
C ASP A 142 10.29 -32.22 -40.16
N LYS A 143 9.49 -32.95 -39.38
CA LYS A 143 8.23 -33.55 -39.85
C LYS A 143 7.06 -32.58 -39.85
N LEU A 144 7.03 -31.61 -38.93
CA LEU A 144 6.07 -30.50 -38.94
C LEU A 144 6.29 -29.59 -40.15
N GLN A 145 7.55 -29.33 -40.52
CA GLN A 145 7.90 -28.60 -41.75
C GLN A 145 7.44 -29.31 -43.04
N LYS A 146 7.25 -30.63 -43.00
CA LYS A 146 6.83 -31.45 -44.16
C LYS A 146 5.31 -31.62 -44.29
N GLY A 147 4.50 -30.90 -43.50
CA GLY A 147 3.04 -30.86 -43.67
C GLY A 147 2.31 -32.14 -43.27
N CYS A 148 2.75 -32.81 -42.19
CA CYS A 148 2.03 -33.98 -41.65
C CYS A 148 0.64 -33.62 -41.10
N THR A 149 -0.31 -34.55 -41.24
CA THR A 149 -1.65 -34.39 -40.65
C THR A 149 -1.64 -34.62 -39.14
N THR A 150 -2.57 -34.00 -38.42
CA THR A 150 -2.67 -34.06 -36.94
C THR A 150 -2.74 -35.50 -36.40
N GLN A 151 -3.42 -36.41 -37.10
CA GLN A 151 -3.49 -37.83 -36.72
C GLN A 151 -2.15 -38.57 -36.87
N GLN A 152 -1.34 -38.22 -37.88
CA GLN A 152 -0.02 -38.78 -38.07
C GLN A 152 0.97 -38.28 -37.01
N LEU A 153 0.83 -37.02 -36.59
CA LEU A 153 1.63 -36.42 -35.53
C LEU A 153 1.35 -37.08 -34.18
N VAL A 154 0.06 -37.25 -33.83
CA VAL A 154 -0.38 -37.92 -32.59
C VAL A 154 0.08 -39.38 -32.54
N LYS A 155 -0.03 -40.12 -33.66
CA LYS A 155 0.48 -41.48 -33.75
C LYS A 155 2.00 -41.54 -33.56
N CYS A 156 2.76 -40.61 -34.17
CA CYS A 156 4.21 -40.58 -34.04
C CYS A 156 4.67 -40.25 -32.61
N ILE A 157 3.96 -39.36 -31.92
CA ILE A 157 4.24 -39.02 -30.50
C ILE A 157 3.89 -40.21 -29.61
N GLY A 158 2.76 -40.88 -29.85
CA GLY A 158 2.36 -42.10 -29.13
C GLY A 158 3.36 -43.24 -29.31
N ASP A 159 3.79 -43.51 -30.55
CA ASP A 159 4.79 -44.55 -30.86
C ASP A 159 6.16 -44.24 -30.23
N SER A 160 6.53 -42.95 -30.15
CA SER A 160 7.80 -42.51 -29.54
C SER A 160 7.77 -42.54 -28.01
N ALA A 161 6.62 -42.25 -27.39
CA ALA A 161 6.41 -42.36 -25.95
C ALA A 161 6.36 -43.83 -25.51
N TRP A 162 5.72 -44.71 -26.31
CA TRP A 162 5.73 -46.15 -26.06
C TRP A 162 7.12 -46.75 -26.20
N ALA A 163 7.91 -46.33 -27.19
CA ALA A 163 9.31 -46.75 -27.31
C ALA A 163 10.19 -46.30 -26.15
N LEU A 164 9.87 -45.18 -25.48
CA LEU A 164 10.52 -44.74 -24.24
C LEU A 164 10.18 -45.65 -23.06
N ILE A 165 8.90 -45.97 -22.87
CA ILE A 165 8.43 -46.84 -21.77
C ILE A 165 8.98 -48.26 -21.92
N VAL A 166 9.02 -48.80 -23.14
CA VAL A 166 9.61 -50.13 -23.40
C VAL A 166 11.11 -50.12 -23.15
N LYS A 167 11.84 -49.08 -23.59
CA LYS A 167 13.28 -49.00 -23.40
C LYS A 167 13.69 -48.76 -21.94
N GLU A 168 12.91 -48.01 -21.18
CA GLU A 168 13.13 -47.77 -19.75
C GLU A 168 12.81 -49.00 -18.90
N ASN A 169 11.84 -49.83 -19.33
CA ASN A 169 11.60 -51.14 -18.73
C ASN A 169 12.69 -52.17 -19.10
N ASP A 170 13.18 -52.18 -20.34
CA ASP A 170 14.30 -53.04 -20.76
C ASP A 170 15.62 -52.66 -20.04
N GLU A 171 15.90 -51.37 -19.84
CA GLU A 171 17.08 -50.88 -19.10
C GLU A 171 16.96 -51.14 -17.59
N ASN A 172 15.74 -51.14 -17.02
CA ASN A 172 15.50 -51.54 -15.63
C ASN A 172 15.57 -53.06 -15.43
N ASP A 173 15.16 -53.86 -16.41
CA ASP A 173 15.30 -55.33 -16.38
C ASP A 173 16.76 -55.78 -16.60
N GLU A 174 17.56 -55.05 -17.38
CA GLU A 174 19.02 -55.26 -17.49
C GLU A 174 19.76 -54.88 -16.18
N ASN A 175 19.33 -53.81 -15.50
CA ASN A 175 19.90 -53.44 -14.20
C ASN A 175 19.47 -54.36 -13.05
N ASN A 176 18.27 -54.92 -13.09
CA ASN A 176 17.83 -55.92 -12.11
C ASN A 176 18.47 -57.31 -12.34
N ASN A 177 18.76 -57.68 -13.59
CA ASN A 177 19.47 -58.94 -13.89
C ASN A 177 20.97 -58.89 -13.58
N ASN A 178 21.60 -57.71 -13.57
CA ASN A 178 23.02 -57.57 -13.20
C ASN A 178 23.28 -57.63 -11.69
N ASN A 179 22.25 -57.58 -10.84
CA ASN A 179 22.39 -57.67 -9.38
C ASN A 179 22.06 -59.05 -8.78
N ASN A 180 21.64 -60.04 -9.61
CA ASN A 180 21.29 -61.38 -9.15
C ASN A 180 21.78 -62.48 -10.12
N ASN A 181 23.09 -62.62 -10.32
CA ASN A 181 23.68 -63.95 -10.62
C ASN A 181 25.21 -63.95 -10.60
N SER A 182 25.77 -64.12 -9.40
CA SER A 182 27.07 -64.73 -9.19
C SER A 182 26.89 -66.07 -8.48
N ASN A 183 26.34 -67.08 -9.17
CA ASN A 183 26.71 -68.48 -8.95
C ASN A 183 26.03 -69.45 -9.94
N ASN A 184 26.79 -70.50 -10.27
CA ASN A 184 26.44 -71.72 -10.99
C ASN A 184 26.49 -71.76 -12.53
N ARG A 185 27.62 -72.34 -12.96
CA ARG A 185 27.83 -73.09 -14.21
C ARG A 185 26.81 -74.23 -14.37
N ASN A 186 26.47 -74.51 -15.64
CA ASN A 186 26.83 -75.74 -16.40
C ASN A 186 25.66 -76.41 -17.17
N ARG A 187 25.99 -76.76 -18.44
CA ARG A 187 25.47 -77.83 -19.32
C ARG A 187 24.16 -77.68 -20.14
N ASN A 188 24.42 -77.74 -21.46
CA ASN A 188 23.84 -78.59 -22.52
C ASN A 188 22.36 -78.45 -22.94
N ASN A 189 22.22 -78.11 -24.25
CA ASN A 189 21.18 -78.40 -25.26
C ASN A 189 20.22 -79.59 -24.96
N PRO A 190 19.00 -79.70 -25.58
CA PRO A 190 18.58 -79.13 -26.88
C PRO A 190 17.14 -78.55 -26.97
N GLU A 191 16.82 -77.98 -28.14
CA GLU A 191 15.48 -77.56 -28.60
C GLU A 191 14.35 -78.56 -28.26
N PRO A 192 13.10 -78.08 -28.03
CA PRO A 192 12.09 -78.30 -29.07
C PRO A 192 10.98 -77.23 -29.20
N LYS A 193 10.63 -76.96 -30.47
CA LYS A 193 9.27 -76.83 -31.03
C LYS A 193 8.09 -76.52 -30.06
N HIS A 194 7.70 -75.24 -29.94
CA HIS A 194 6.33 -74.86 -29.52
C HIS A 194 5.85 -73.53 -30.16
N LYS A 195 5.95 -73.40 -31.49
CA LYS A 195 5.47 -72.21 -32.24
C LYS A 195 3.97 -72.20 -32.62
N LYS A 196 3.15 -73.14 -32.12
CA LYS A 196 1.71 -73.19 -32.44
C LYS A 196 0.75 -72.92 -31.28
N GLN A 197 1.24 -72.77 -30.05
CA GLN A 197 0.39 -72.44 -28.89
C GLN A 197 0.39 -70.94 -28.54
N GLN A 198 1.43 -70.19 -28.93
CA GLN A 198 1.49 -68.73 -28.75
C GLN A 198 0.44 -67.97 -29.58
N HIS A 199 0.07 -68.46 -30.77
CA HIS A 199 -0.91 -67.75 -31.60
C HIS A 199 -2.35 -67.78 -31.08
N HIS A 200 -2.69 -68.69 -30.15
CA HIS A 200 -4.04 -68.74 -29.57
C HIS A 200 -4.16 -67.92 -28.27
N GLN A 201 -3.11 -67.86 -27.45
CA GLN A 201 -3.06 -66.94 -26.29
C GLN A 201 -2.91 -65.47 -26.72
N GLN A 202 -2.23 -65.19 -27.82
CA GLN A 202 -2.06 -63.83 -28.34
C GLN A 202 -3.34 -63.26 -29.00
N ARG A 203 -4.33 -64.11 -29.30
CA ARG A 203 -5.67 -63.69 -29.75
C ARG A 203 -6.69 -63.48 -28.63
N GLN A 204 -6.46 -64.04 -27.44
CA GLN A 204 -7.29 -63.75 -26.26
C GLN A 204 -6.84 -62.47 -25.53
N ALA A 205 -5.59 -62.05 -25.71
CA ALA A 205 -5.10 -60.77 -25.19
C ALA A 205 -5.65 -59.54 -25.94
N THR A 206 -6.03 -59.67 -27.22
CA THR A 206 -6.43 -58.50 -28.05
C THR A 206 -7.88 -58.03 -27.83
N THR A 207 -8.69 -58.73 -27.04
CA THR A 207 -10.09 -58.35 -26.75
C THR A 207 -10.33 -57.85 -25.33
N THR A 208 -9.43 -58.12 -24.37
CA THR A 208 -9.46 -57.57 -23.00
C THR A 208 -8.49 -56.40 -22.80
N TRP A 209 -7.58 -56.16 -23.75
CA TRP A 209 -6.61 -55.07 -23.68
C TRP A 209 -7.21 -53.66 -23.60
N PRO A 210 -8.30 -53.31 -24.31
CA PRO A 210 -8.85 -51.94 -24.23
C PRO A 210 -9.39 -51.60 -22.84
N VAL A 211 -9.91 -52.57 -22.08
CA VAL A 211 -10.53 -52.33 -20.77
C VAL A 211 -9.49 -52.18 -19.67
N ILE A 212 -8.42 -52.98 -19.70
CA ILE A 212 -7.31 -52.89 -18.74
C ILE A 212 -6.48 -51.63 -19.01
N SER A 213 -6.27 -51.26 -20.27
CA SER A 213 -5.57 -50.03 -20.61
C SER A 213 -6.39 -48.77 -20.30
N TYR A 214 -7.73 -48.79 -20.45
CA TYR A 214 -8.57 -47.66 -20.03
C TYR A 214 -8.62 -47.50 -18.51
N ALA A 215 -8.74 -48.60 -17.74
CA ALA A 215 -8.77 -48.54 -16.28
C ALA A 215 -7.39 -48.19 -15.66
N VAL A 216 -6.30 -48.61 -16.31
CA VAL A 216 -4.94 -48.20 -15.92
C VAL A 216 -4.71 -46.74 -16.30
N LEU A 217 -5.10 -46.30 -17.50
CA LEU A 217 -4.99 -44.91 -17.94
C LEU A 217 -5.88 -43.98 -17.11
N GLU A 218 -7.13 -44.33 -16.77
CA GLU A 218 -7.97 -43.54 -15.86
C GLU A 218 -7.30 -43.39 -14.49
N ASN A 219 -6.74 -44.46 -13.92
CA ASN A 219 -6.09 -44.38 -12.60
C ASN A 219 -4.70 -43.71 -12.61
N THR A 220 -3.96 -43.74 -13.73
CA THR A 220 -2.68 -43.00 -13.84
C THR A 220 -2.84 -41.56 -14.38
N TRP A 221 -3.92 -41.24 -15.09
CA TRP A 221 -4.14 -39.94 -15.74
C TRP A 221 -5.27 -39.11 -15.16
N MET A 222 -6.05 -39.61 -14.19
CA MET A 222 -6.78 -38.72 -13.28
C MET A 222 -5.73 -37.89 -12.54
N GLN A 223 -5.46 -36.69 -13.07
CA GLN A 223 -4.63 -35.68 -12.41
C GLN A 223 -5.19 -35.51 -11.02
N ARG A 224 -4.48 -36.04 -10.03
CA ARG A 224 -4.81 -35.80 -8.63
C ARG A 224 -4.76 -34.29 -8.46
N PRO A 225 -5.85 -33.63 -8.04
CA PRO A 225 -5.78 -32.21 -7.79
C PRO A 225 -4.70 -32.03 -6.73
N LEU A 226 -3.69 -31.19 -7.03
CA LEU A 226 -2.80 -30.69 -6.00
C LEU A 226 -3.71 -30.17 -4.87
N PRO A 227 -3.43 -30.52 -3.60
CA PRO A 227 -4.27 -30.07 -2.50
C PRO A 227 -4.39 -28.56 -2.61
N SER A 228 -5.62 -28.06 -2.71
CA SER A 228 -5.80 -26.61 -2.75
C SER A 228 -5.24 -26.05 -1.44
N PRO A 229 -4.66 -24.87 -1.44
CA PRO A 229 -4.12 -24.32 -0.20
C PRO A 229 -5.18 -24.15 0.90
N ASP A 230 -6.42 -23.82 0.51
CA ASP A 230 -7.57 -23.80 1.42
C ASP A 230 -7.89 -25.18 1.98
N HIS A 231 -7.66 -26.25 1.21
CA HIS A 231 -7.79 -27.61 1.71
C HIS A 231 -6.72 -27.94 2.75
N LEU A 232 -5.47 -27.46 2.61
CA LEU A 232 -4.43 -27.67 3.64
C LEU A 232 -4.79 -26.95 4.95
N LYS A 233 -5.23 -25.69 4.85
CA LYS A 233 -5.72 -24.91 5.99
C LYS A 233 -6.94 -25.58 6.63
N ALA A 234 -7.91 -25.99 5.82
CA ALA A 234 -9.09 -26.71 6.27
C ALA A 234 -8.72 -28.04 6.93
N CYS A 235 -7.80 -28.82 6.37
CA CYS A 235 -7.33 -30.07 6.97
C CYS A 235 -6.69 -29.83 8.34
N PHE A 236 -5.83 -28.81 8.46
CA PHE A 236 -5.21 -28.46 9.74
C PHE A 236 -6.26 -28.09 10.82
N PHE A 237 -7.28 -27.30 10.46
CA PHE A 237 -8.33 -26.88 11.40
C PHE A 237 -9.50 -27.88 11.56
N ALA A 238 -9.76 -28.75 10.59
CA ALA A 238 -10.89 -29.69 10.61
C ALA A 238 -10.54 -31.01 11.31
N ILE A 239 -9.27 -31.44 11.28
CA ILE A 239 -8.82 -32.63 12.03
C ILE A 239 -9.02 -32.43 13.55
N ASP A 240 -9.07 -31.18 14.02
CA ASP A 240 -9.41 -30.82 15.40
C ASP A 240 -10.84 -31.20 15.81
N ILE A 241 -11.77 -31.27 14.86
CA ILE A 241 -13.18 -31.55 15.12
C ILE A 241 -13.42 -33.06 15.22
N ASP A 242 -12.80 -33.84 14.32
CA ASP A 242 -13.10 -35.27 14.13
C ASP A 242 -12.34 -36.21 15.10
N GLN A 243 -11.17 -35.79 15.62
CA GLN A 243 -10.42 -36.59 16.61
C GLN A 243 -10.92 -36.43 18.06
N SER A 244 -11.87 -35.52 18.31
CA SER A 244 -12.42 -35.25 19.65
C SER A 244 -13.29 -36.39 20.20
N GLU A 245 -13.81 -37.28 19.34
CA GLU A 245 -14.76 -38.32 19.77
C GLU A 245 -14.13 -39.71 19.98
N THR A 246 -12.89 -39.97 19.55
CA THR A 246 -12.36 -41.36 19.49
C THR A 246 -10.99 -41.63 20.10
N ASN A 247 -10.23 -40.61 20.53
CA ASN A 247 -8.93 -40.81 21.17
C ASN A 247 -8.77 -39.95 22.43
N GLU A 248 -9.10 -40.54 23.59
CA GLU A 248 -8.79 -39.96 24.90
C GLU A 248 -7.27 -39.69 25.02
N GLY A 249 -6.86 -38.41 24.93
CA GLY A 249 -5.53 -37.97 25.31
C GLY A 249 -4.66 -37.28 24.25
N LYS A 250 -5.13 -37.08 23.01
CA LYS A 250 -4.39 -36.24 22.04
C LYS A 250 -4.88 -34.80 22.11
N LEU A 251 -3.96 -33.89 22.41
CA LEU A 251 -4.22 -32.44 22.33
C LEU A 251 -4.63 -32.05 20.89
N PRO A 252 -5.49 -31.04 20.73
CA PRO A 252 -5.79 -30.41 19.45
C PRO A 252 -4.54 -30.17 18.60
N LEU A 253 -4.60 -30.33 17.28
CA LEU A 253 -3.46 -30.04 16.39
C LEU A 253 -2.96 -28.62 16.58
N ARG A 254 -3.87 -27.68 16.84
CA ARG A 254 -3.54 -26.29 17.15
C ARG A 254 -2.63 -26.14 18.36
N ASP A 255 -2.85 -26.95 19.40
CA ASP A 255 -2.05 -26.92 20.63
C ASP A 255 -0.72 -27.66 20.47
N ARG A 256 -0.67 -28.61 19.53
CA ARG A 256 0.54 -29.39 19.21
C ARG A 256 1.50 -28.65 18.29
N PHE A 257 0.96 -27.84 17.38
CA PHE A 257 1.70 -27.07 16.38
C PHE A 257 1.28 -25.59 16.47
N PRO A 258 1.61 -24.91 17.59
CA PRO A 258 1.13 -23.57 17.87
C PRO A 258 1.71 -22.53 16.90
N ALA A 259 2.93 -22.70 16.40
CA ALA A 259 3.56 -21.77 15.45
C ALA A 259 2.96 -21.88 14.06
N LEU A 260 2.67 -23.11 13.61
CA LEU A 260 1.92 -23.31 12.38
C LEU A 260 0.50 -22.75 12.51
N ALA A 261 -0.16 -22.95 13.66
CA ALA A 261 -1.46 -22.34 13.93
C ALA A 261 -1.42 -20.81 13.92
N THR A 262 -0.35 -20.21 14.47
CA THR A 262 -0.11 -18.76 14.45
C THR A 262 0.06 -18.26 13.01
N ILE A 263 0.86 -18.91 12.17
CA ILE A 263 1.04 -18.53 10.76
C ILE A 263 -0.29 -18.64 9.99
N LEU A 264 -0.96 -19.79 10.07
CA LEU A 264 -2.21 -20.04 9.34
C LEU A 264 -3.37 -19.17 9.83
N GLY A 265 -3.39 -18.85 11.13
CA GLY A 265 -4.38 -17.97 11.75
C GLY A 265 -4.23 -16.51 11.35
N ASN A 266 -3.00 -16.06 11.05
CA ASN A 266 -2.69 -14.69 10.67
C ASN A 266 -2.29 -14.54 9.19
N GLU A 267 -2.62 -15.52 8.36
CA GLU A 267 -2.20 -15.58 6.95
C GLU A 267 -2.60 -14.34 6.13
N ASP A 268 -3.83 -13.86 6.29
CA ASP A 268 -4.30 -12.65 5.59
C ASP A 268 -3.54 -11.40 6.05
N GLU A 269 -3.10 -11.36 7.31
CA GLU A 269 -2.34 -10.23 7.88
C GLU A 269 -0.87 -10.29 7.45
N LEU A 270 -0.28 -11.48 7.40
CA LEU A 270 1.09 -11.71 6.91
C LEU A 270 1.26 -11.24 5.45
N ALA A 271 0.26 -11.48 4.60
CA ALA A 271 0.27 -11.02 3.22
C ALA A 271 0.25 -9.48 3.10
N LEU A 272 -0.26 -8.77 4.10
CA LEU A 272 -0.29 -7.30 4.15
C LEU A 272 1.03 -6.70 4.64
N LEU A 273 1.87 -7.46 5.37
CA LEU A 273 3.16 -6.94 5.84
C LEU A 273 4.09 -6.55 4.68
N GLN A 274 3.92 -7.19 3.51
CA GLN A 274 4.66 -6.87 2.29
C GLN A 274 4.37 -5.46 1.73
N ASP A 275 3.26 -4.84 2.17
CA ASP A 275 2.84 -3.51 1.74
C ASP A 275 3.54 -2.39 2.55
N LEU A 276 4.12 -2.70 3.74
CA LEU A 276 4.82 -1.71 4.58
C LEU A 276 5.95 -0.98 3.82
N PRO A 277 6.88 -1.67 3.12
CA PRO A 277 7.97 -1.01 2.42
C PRO A 277 7.48 -0.08 1.31
N VAL A 278 6.42 -0.47 0.58
CA VAL A 278 5.79 0.34 -0.49
C VAL A 278 5.25 1.65 0.08
N ILE A 279 4.54 1.57 1.20
CA ILE A 279 3.99 2.75 1.89
C ILE A 279 5.12 3.67 2.35
N THR A 280 6.15 3.13 3.01
CA THR A 280 7.28 3.95 3.48
C THR A 280 8.09 4.57 2.34
N GLU A 281 8.20 3.88 1.20
CA GLU A 281 8.91 4.37 0.01
C GLU A 281 8.19 5.57 -0.60
N TRP A 282 6.87 5.47 -0.81
CA TRP A 282 6.06 6.57 -1.31
C TRP A 282 6.14 7.80 -0.39
N MET A 283 6.04 7.59 0.92
CA MET A 283 6.18 8.68 1.88
C MET A 283 7.56 9.33 1.83
N SER A 284 8.64 8.53 1.74
CA SER A 284 10.00 9.05 1.61
C SER A 284 10.12 10.02 0.42
N LEU A 285 9.50 9.68 -0.72
CA LEU A 285 9.45 10.58 -1.88
C LEU A 285 8.64 11.85 -1.60
N LEU A 286 7.50 11.74 -0.94
CA LEU A 286 6.70 12.92 -0.56
C LEU A 286 7.45 13.87 0.37
N PHE A 287 8.25 13.36 1.31
CA PHE A 287 9.09 14.20 2.19
C PHE A 287 10.26 14.87 1.45
N GLN A 288 10.75 14.23 0.38
CA GLN A 288 11.76 14.84 -0.49
C GLN A 288 11.14 15.94 -1.37
N LEU A 289 9.95 15.70 -1.92
CA LEU A 289 9.23 16.65 -2.76
C LEU A 289 8.75 17.86 -1.96
N TYR A 290 8.17 17.61 -0.77
CA TYR A 290 7.63 18.63 0.12
C TYR A 290 8.47 18.67 1.39
N PRO A 291 9.43 19.61 1.50
CA PRO A 291 10.09 19.87 2.77
C PRO A 291 9.06 20.29 3.84
N PRO A 292 9.38 20.13 5.14
CA PRO A 292 8.54 20.63 6.23
C PRO A 292 8.12 22.09 6.01
N ASN A 293 6.84 22.41 6.25
CA ASN A 293 6.23 23.74 6.13
C ASN A 293 6.20 24.31 4.71
N SER A 294 6.60 23.53 3.71
CA SER A 294 6.55 23.96 2.31
C SER A 294 5.12 24.04 1.80
N LEU A 295 4.24 23.21 2.35
CA LEU A 295 2.87 23.01 1.95
C LEU A 295 1.93 23.37 3.11
N THR A 296 0.87 24.13 2.84
CA THR A 296 -0.21 24.35 3.81
C THR A 296 -1.20 23.18 3.74
N ARG A 297 -2.05 23.06 4.76
CA ARG A 297 -3.08 22.03 4.83
C ARG A 297 -4.09 22.14 3.69
N GLU A 298 -4.53 23.36 3.39
CA GLU A 298 -5.47 23.64 2.30
C GLU A 298 -4.82 23.29 0.96
N ALA A 299 -3.54 23.62 0.78
CA ALA A 299 -2.81 23.23 -0.42
C ALA A 299 -2.71 21.70 -0.52
N ALA A 300 -2.43 20.98 0.57
CA ALA A 300 -2.38 19.52 0.58
C ALA A 300 -3.73 18.84 0.31
N ALA A 301 -4.83 19.48 0.72
CA ALA A 301 -6.18 19.02 0.41
C ALA A 301 -6.58 19.25 -1.06
N MET A 302 -5.96 20.25 -1.71
CA MET A 302 -6.20 20.58 -3.12
C MET A 302 -5.24 19.87 -4.08
N THR A 303 -4.04 19.50 -3.61
CA THR A 303 -3.04 18.78 -4.40
C THR A 303 -3.32 17.28 -4.36
N THR A 304 -3.34 16.64 -5.53
CA THR A 304 -3.58 15.19 -5.65
C THR A 304 -2.29 14.38 -5.66
N ASN A 305 -2.38 13.09 -5.33
CA ASN A 305 -1.21 12.19 -5.42
C ASN A 305 -0.61 12.14 -6.84
N ALA A 306 -1.44 12.18 -7.89
CA ALA A 306 -1.00 12.21 -9.28
C ALA A 306 -0.19 13.47 -9.62
N GLU A 307 -0.59 14.63 -9.09
CA GLU A 307 0.16 15.88 -9.24
C GLU A 307 1.52 15.79 -8.54
N ALA A 308 1.56 15.20 -7.35
CA ALA A 308 2.82 14.97 -6.62
C ALA A 308 3.76 14.00 -7.38
N ALA A 309 3.23 12.89 -7.91
CA ALA A 309 4.00 11.96 -8.74
C ALA A 309 4.56 12.65 -9.99
N SER A 310 3.73 13.44 -10.68
CA SER A 310 4.16 14.24 -11.84
C SER A 310 5.29 15.22 -11.49
N LEU A 311 5.24 15.85 -10.31
CA LEU A 311 6.30 16.75 -9.86
C LEU A 311 7.60 15.99 -9.57
N LEU A 312 7.54 14.79 -8.97
CA LEU A 312 8.72 13.96 -8.70
C LEU A 312 9.46 13.59 -10.00
N ASP A 313 8.72 13.16 -11.01
CA ASP A 313 9.27 12.80 -12.33
C ASP A 313 9.97 13.99 -13.00
N THR A 314 9.51 15.22 -12.75
CA THR A 314 10.12 16.43 -13.33
C THR A 314 11.32 16.98 -12.55
N HIS A 315 11.38 16.75 -11.23
CA HIS A 315 12.32 17.47 -10.35
C HIS A 315 13.46 16.62 -9.79
N THR A 316 13.32 15.29 -9.72
CA THR A 316 14.21 14.46 -8.89
C THR A 316 14.99 13.39 -9.66
N ASP A 317 14.86 13.31 -10.99
CA ASP A 317 15.37 12.19 -11.82
C ASP A 317 14.88 10.80 -11.34
N ILE A 318 13.85 10.77 -10.47
CA ILE A 318 13.24 9.54 -9.98
C ILE A 318 12.21 9.11 -11.01
N HIS A 319 12.57 8.14 -11.84
CA HIS A 319 11.64 7.52 -12.78
C HIS A 319 10.75 6.49 -12.08
N GLY A 320 9.47 6.46 -12.44
CA GLY A 320 8.52 5.45 -11.96
C GLY A 320 7.73 5.87 -10.72
N ALA A 321 7.61 7.19 -10.46
CA ALA A 321 6.77 7.69 -9.37
C ALA A 321 5.31 7.26 -9.53
N ASP A 322 4.78 7.25 -10.77
CA ASP A 322 3.42 6.78 -11.08
C ASP A 322 3.22 5.29 -10.74
N GLU A 323 4.17 4.43 -11.11
CA GLU A 323 4.08 2.98 -10.81
C GLU A 323 4.17 2.73 -9.29
N LEU A 324 5.02 3.49 -8.58
CA LEU A 324 5.06 3.42 -7.12
C LEU A 324 3.75 3.93 -6.49
N LEU A 325 3.17 5.00 -7.01
CA LEU A 325 1.89 5.54 -6.55
C LEU A 325 0.76 4.53 -6.75
N GLU A 326 0.68 3.85 -7.88
CA GLU A 326 -0.32 2.80 -8.11
C GLU A 326 -0.20 1.68 -7.08
N ARG A 327 1.04 1.19 -6.85
CA ARG A 327 1.31 0.18 -5.81
C ARG A 327 0.97 0.69 -4.41
N TYR A 328 1.27 1.95 -4.11
CA TYR A 328 0.88 2.58 -2.84
C TYR A 328 -0.64 2.62 -2.66
N CYS A 329 -1.41 3.00 -3.68
CA CYS A 329 -2.87 3.04 -3.60
C CYS A 329 -3.43 1.64 -3.29
N VAL A 330 -2.94 0.61 -3.99
CA VAL A 330 -3.32 -0.79 -3.74
C VAL A 330 -2.96 -1.23 -2.32
N ALA A 331 -1.71 -0.98 -1.89
CA ALA A 331 -1.24 -1.27 -0.54
C ALA A 331 -2.11 -0.60 0.53
N PHE A 332 -2.37 0.70 0.37
CA PHE A 332 -3.20 1.47 1.30
C PHE A 332 -4.62 0.90 1.40
N ASN A 333 -5.28 0.65 0.26
CA ASN A 333 -6.66 0.14 0.25
C ASN A 333 -6.78 -1.28 0.82
N ARG A 334 -5.72 -2.09 0.73
CA ARG A 334 -5.67 -3.42 1.35
C ARG A 334 -5.44 -3.36 2.87
N CYS A 335 -4.56 -2.47 3.34
CA CYS A 335 -4.20 -2.40 4.75
C CYS A 335 -5.17 -1.57 5.60
N PHE A 336 -5.63 -0.43 5.08
CA PHE A 336 -6.39 0.56 5.86
C PHE A 336 -7.71 0.05 6.46
N PRO A 337 -8.47 -0.88 5.83
CA PRO A 337 -9.65 -1.51 6.47
C PRO A 337 -9.36 -2.22 7.80
N ARG A 338 -8.10 -2.59 8.07
CA ARG A 338 -7.70 -3.18 9.35
C ARG A 338 -7.60 -2.16 10.48
N VAL A 339 -7.51 -0.87 10.15
CA VAL A 339 -7.51 0.25 11.11
C VAL A 339 -8.94 0.57 11.54
N LYS A 340 -9.46 -0.18 12.51
CA LYS A 340 -10.84 -0.04 13.00
C LYS A 340 -11.11 1.28 13.72
N TYR A 341 -10.09 1.85 14.33
CA TYR A 341 -10.16 3.06 15.14
C TYR A 341 -9.06 4.03 14.71
N LEU A 342 -9.46 5.20 14.26
CA LEU A 342 -8.52 6.25 13.86
C LEU A 342 -8.02 7.03 15.08
N TYR A 343 -8.94 7.29 16.03
CA TYR A 343 -8.65 7.79 17.37
C TYR A 343 -9.04 6.71 18.40
N GLU A 344 -8.49 6.76 19.62
CA GLU A 344 -8.60 5.67 20.63
C GLU A 344 -10.01 5.09 20.80
N CYS A 345 -11.05 5.94 20.75
CA CYS A 345 -12.45 5.54 20.93
C CYS A 345 -13.36 5.87 19.75
N GLN A 346 -12.84 6.42 18.65
CA GLN A 346 -13.66 6.80 17.50
C GLN A 346 -13.46 5.79 16.37
N LYS A 347 -14.57 5.17 15.94
CA LYS A 347 -14.58 4.32 14.75
C LYS A 347 -13.99 5.09 13.58
N ASN A 348 -13.22 4.41 12.74
CA ASN A 348 -12.60 5.03 11.58
C ASN A 348 -13.68 5.61 10.64
N PRO A 349 -13.76 6.95 10.48
CA PRO A 349 -14.81 7.59 9.68
C PRO A 349 -14.62 7.39 8.17
N PHE A 350 -13.48 6.83 7.77
CA PHE A 350 -13.09 6.60 6.37
C PHE A 350 -13.24 5.15 5.93
N LEU A 351 -13.99 4.34 6.68
CA LEU A 351 -14.39 3.00 6.26
C LEU A 351 -15.88 2.99 5.91
N HIS A 352 -16.25 2.12 4.97
CA HIS A 352 -17.66 1.80 4.73
C HIS A 352 -18.31 1.20 6.00
N GLU A 353 -19.65 1.19 6.05
CA GLU A 353 -20.40 0.68 7.21
C GLU A 353 -20.12 -0.79 7.51
N ASP A 354 -19.76 -1.56 6.48
CA ASP A 354 -19.35 -2.96 6.59
C ASP A 354 -17.93 -3.12 7.18
N GLY A 355 -17.15 -2.04 7.24
CA GLY A 355 -15.75 -2.04 7.66
C GLY A 355 -14.79 -2.70 6.67
N CYS A 356 -15.26 -3.07 5.47
CA CYS A 356 -14.48 -3.82 4.50
C CYS A 356 -13.83 -2.95 3.42
N GLY A 357 -14.44 -1.80 3.08
CA GLY A 357 -13.90 -0.88 2.07
C GLY A 357 -13.51 0.49 2.61
N VAL A 358 -12.74 1.21 1.81
CA VAL A 358 -12.21 2.55 2.11
C VAL A 358 -13.09 3.62 1.45
N ASP A 359 -13.42 4.67 2.20
CA ASP A 359 -14.18 5.83 1.74
C ASP A 359 -13.54 7.13 2.24
N LEU A 360 -12.69 7.73 1.41
CA LEU A 360 -11.95 8.96 1.70
C LEU A 360 -12.74 10.25 1.35
N SER A 361 -14.04 10.14 1.06
CA SER A 361 -14.87 11.30 0.66
C SER A 361 -15.06 12.36 1.75
N GLY A 362 -14.65 12.08 3.00
CA GLY A 362 -14.70 13.03 4.12
C GLY A 362 -16.11 13.38 4.59
N GLY A 363 -17.16 12.70 4.09
CA GLY A 363 -18.54 13.18 4.15
C GLY A 363 -19.47 12.58 5.19
N ARG A 364 -19.03 11.66 6.05
CA ARG A 364 -19.98 10.81 6.80
C ARG A 364 -20.50 11.30 8.16
N GLY A 365 -20.25 12.51 8.66
CA GLY A 365 -20.60 12.75 10.07
C GLY A 365 -20.81 14.12 10.69
N LEU A 366 -20.83 15.24 9.97
CA LEU A 366 -21.10 16.55 10.61
C LEU A 366 -22.21 17.40 9.97
N GLY A 367 -22.86 16.92 8.90
CA GLY A 367 -23.90 17.67 8.19
C GLY A 367 -25.27 17.00 8.24
N ASP A 368 -26.15 17.56 9.08
CA ASP A 368 -27.62 17.57 8.97
C ASP A 368 -28.38 16.26 8.72
N ASN A 369 -28.92 15.71 9.82
CA ASN A 369 -30.01 14.72 9.84
C ASN A 369 -31.33 15.19 9.18
N ASN A 370 -31.36 16.22 8.34
CA ASN A 370 -32.57 17.01 8.12
C ASN A 370 -33.03 17.26 6.66
N ASP A 371 -32.57 16.52 5.64
CA ASP A 371 -33.29 16.54 4.34
C ASP A 371 -33.04 15.33 3.41
N SER A 372 -33.37 14.12 3.88
CA SER A 372 -33.26 12.87 3.10
C SER A 372 -34.42 12.60 2.12
N THR A 373 -35.12 13.64 1.65
CA THR A 373 -36.43 13.42 0.99
C THR A 373 -36.43 13.43 -0.55
N HIS A 374 -35.37 13.83 -1.26
CA HIS A 374 -35.43 13.91 -2.72
C HIS A 374 -34.13 13.51 -3.42
N GLY A 375 -34.16 12.39 -4.17
CA GLY A 375 -33.17 12.14 -5.23
C GLY A 375 -32.74 10.70 -5.46
N ASN A 376 -33.66 9.74 -5.35
CA ASN A 376 -33.46 8.32 -5.67
C ASN A 376 -33.33 8.10 -7.20
N ASP A 377 -32.26 8.58 -7.82
CA ASP A 377 -31.84 8.11 -9.14
C ASP A 377 -30.80 7.00 -8.93
N GLY A 378 -31.24 5.75 -9.06
CA GLY A 378 -30.48 4.50 -8.86
C GLY A 378 -29.32 4.28 -9.84
N SER A 379 -28.47 5.29 -10.00
CA SER A 379 -27.16 5.18 -10.62
C SER A 379 -26.24 4.44 -9.66
N ASP A 380 -26.23 3.12 -9.77
CA ASP A 380 -25.38 2.10 -9.08
C ASP A 380 -23.86 2.32 -9.22
N ASN A 381 -23.42 3.49 -9.67
CA ASN A 381 -22.03 3.93 -9.65
C ASN A 381 -21.69 4.55 -8.30
N SER A 382 -21.86 3.80 -7.21
CA SER A 382 -21.13 4.09 -5.97
C SER A 382 -19.65 3.78 -6.23
N HIS A 383 -18.97 4.65 -6.98
CA HIS A 383 -17.53 4.60 -7.10
C HIS A 383 -17.00 4.80 -5.68
N SER A 384 -16.47 3.72 -5.09
CA SER A 384 -15.82 3.76 -3.80
C SER A 384 -14.73 4.82 -3.87
N ASN A 385 -14.76 5.81 -2.97
CA ASN A 385 -13.74 6.85 -2.89
C ASN A 385 -12.50 6.30 -2.20
N GLU A 386 -11.95 5.22 -2.74
CA GLU A 386 -10.74 4.57 -2.27
C GLU A 386 -9.51 5.47 -2.51
N MET A 387 -8.38 5.10 -1.90
CA MET A 387 -7.10 5.73 -2.23
C MET A 387 -6.82 5.51 -3.71
N SER A 388 -6.58 6.61 -4.42
CA SER A 388 -6.35 6.64 -5.86
C SER A 388 -5.36 7.76 -6.20
N PRO A 389 -4.88 7.83 -7.45
CA PRO A 389 -4.05 8.95 -7.90
C PRO A 389 -4.75 10.32 -7.76
N SER A 390 -6.09 10.36 -7.84
CA SER A 390 -6.87 11.59 -7.63
C SER A 390 -7.10 11.97 -6.16
N THR A 391 -6.76 11.10 -5.21
CA THR A 391 -6.93 11.38 -3.79
C THR A 391 -6.01 12.53 -3.35
N PRO A 392 -6.48 13.45 -2.50
CA PRO A 392 -5.64 14.50 -1.93
C PRO A 392 -4.42 13.97 -1.18
N ILE A 393 -3.27 14.64 -1.31
CA ILE A 393 -2.02 14.20 -0.67
C ILE A 393 -2.04 14.31 0.85
N CYS A 394 -2.98 15.06 1.43
CA CYS A 394 -3.15 15.11 2.88
C CYS A 394 -3.47 13.74 3.52
N PHE A 395 -3.98 12.76 2.76
CA PHE A 395 -4.17 11.38 3.23
C PHE A 395 -2.87 10.55 3.18
N SER A 396 -1.94 10.92 2.31
CA SER A 396 -0.65 10.25 2.12
C SER A 396 0.44 10.81 3.04
N LEU A 397 0.35 12.09 3.40
CA LEU A 397 1.29 12.75 4.29
C LEU A 397 0.97 12.42 5.76
N PRO A 398 1.89 11.78 6.50
CA PRO A 398 1.66 11.44 7.89
C PRO A 398 1.65 12.71 8.75
N SER A 399 0.52 13.12 9.29
CA SER A 399 0.47 14.29 10.17
C SER A 399 -0.27 13.99 11.45
N MET A 400 0.30 14.45 12.57
CA MET A 400 -0.38 14.45 13.86
C MET A 400 -0.69 15.89 14.22
N LEU A 401 -1.92 16.32 13.94
CA LEU A 401 -2.46 17.50 14.58
C LEU A 401 -3.21 17.15 15.85
N PHE A 402 -3.09 18.06 16.81
CA PHE A 402 -3.92 18.10 17.99
C PHE A 402 -5.20 18.86 17.62
N GLY A 403 -6.27 18.12 17.30
CA GLY A 403 -7.59 18.67 16.99
C GLY A 403 -8.45 17.70 16.19
N ASP A 404 -9.77 17.78 16.38
CA ASP A 404 -10.76 16.87 15.77
C ASP A 404 -10.84 16.98 14.23
N ASN A 405 -10.22 18.02 13.66
CA ASN A 405 -10.37 18.37 12.24
C ASN A 405 -9.34 17.71 11.29
N ASP A 406 -8.42 16.88 11.79
CA ASP A 406 -7.37 16.26 10.95
C ASP A 406 -7.31 14.74 11.03
N ALA A 407 -8.43 14.12 10.70
CA ALA A 407 -8.47 12.69 10.52
C ALA A 407 -7.60 12.24 9.31
N SER A 408 -7.45 13.07 8.27
CA SER A 408 -6.74 12.72 7.04
C SER A 408 -5.26 12.33 7.24
N GLY A 409 -4.50 13.15 7.98
CA GLY A 409 -3.07 12.89 8.21
C GLY A 409 -2.79 11.65 9.06
N LEU A 410 -3.79 11.19 9.82
CA LEU A 410 -3.70 10.01 10.66
C LEU A 410 -3.89 8.70 9.90
N CYS A 411 -4.50 8.72 8.71
CA CYS A 411 -4.81 7.51 7.98
C CYS A 411 -3.55 6.68 7.68
N THR A 412 -2.57 7.29 7.02
CA THR A 412 -1.30 6.63 6.71
C THR A 412 -0.52 6.28 7.99
N LEU A 413 -0.51 7.15 9.00
CA LEU A 413 0.15 6.88 10.29
C LEU A 413 -0.41 5.64 10.99
N LYS A 414 -1.74 5.51 11.05
CA LYS A 414 -2.39 4.38 11.71
C LYS A 414 -2.24 3.08 10.92
N THR A 415 -2.22 3.15 9.58
CA THR A 415 -1.87 2.00 8.75
C THR A 415 -0.47 1.48 9.07
N LEU A 416 0.52 2.37 9.16
CA LEU A 416 1.90 2.00 9.50
C LEU A 416 2.03 1.43 10.91
N SER A 417 1.36 2.04 11.90
CA SER A 417 1.31 1.53 13.28
C SER A 417 0.73 0.12 13.30
N TRP A 418 -0.40 -0.09 12.61
CA TRP A 418 -1.03 -1.41 12.55
C TRP A 418 -0.12 -2.46 11.90
N LEU A 419 0.56 -2.13 10.79
CA LEU A 419 1.50 -3.05 10.13
C LEU A 419 2.69 -3.40 11.04
N GLN A 420 3.27 -2.41 11.72
CA GLN A 420 4.35 -2.63 12.68
C GLN A 420 3.89 -3.53 13.84
N ASP A 421 2.75 -3.20 14.46
CA ASP A 421 2.24 -3.91 15.63
C ASP A 421 1.88 -5.35 15.26
N THR A 422 1.32 -5.56 14.06
CA THR A 422 1.02 -6.88 13.50
C THR A 422 2.28 -7.71 13.28
N HIS A 423 3.30 -7.14 12.62
CA HIS A 423 4.60 -7.80 12.43
C HIS A 423 5.24 -8.20 13.76
N ASN A 424 5.35 -7.26 14.70
CA ASN A 424 5.98 -7.48 15.99
C ASN A 424 5.21 -8.49 16.86
N ARG A 425 3.88 -8.46 16.81
CA ARG A 425 3.02 -9.41 17.51
C ARG A 425 3.24 -10.83 16.99
N ILE A 426 3.11 -11.05 15.68
CA ILE A 426 3.24 -12.37 15.08
C ILE A 426 4.66 -12.90 15.29
N LEU A 427 5.69 -12.08 15.07
CA LEU A 427 7.09 -12.47 15.32
C LEU A 427 7.30 -12.86 16.80
N GLY A 428 6.73 -12.10 17.74
CA GLY A 428 6.80 -12.41 19.17
C GLY A 428 6.11 -13.73 19.55
N GLU A 429 4.96 -14.03 18.95
CA GLU A 429 4.25 -15.31 19.11
C GLU A 429 5.13 -16.47 18.62
N LEU A 430 5.69 -16.38 17.40
CA LEU A 430 6.56 -17.40 16.81
C LEU A 430 7.83 -17.65 17.63
N LEU A 431 8.49 -16.59 18.11
CA LEU A 431 9.71 -16.71 18.93
C LEU A 431 9.43 -17.34 20.31
N THR A 432 8.26 -17.04 20.89
CA THR A 432 7.86 -17.61 22.19
C THR A 432 7.65 -19.12 22.08
N GLU A 433 7.02 -19.57 20.99
CA GLU A 433 6.73 -20.99 20.75
C GLU A 433 8.01 -21.81 20.50
N GLN A 434 9.00 -21.25 19.79
CA GLN A 434 10.32 -21.88 19.61
C GLN A 434 11.07 -22.09 20.94
N GLY A 435 10.98 -21.14 21.88
CA GLY A 435 11.65 -21.23 23.18
C GLY A 435 11.10 -22.33 24.09
N THR A 436 9.79 -22.58 24.02
CA THR A 436 9.12 -23.58 24.86
C THR A 436 9.46 -25.02 24.48
N SER A 437 9.69 -25.30 23.19
CA SER A 437 9.96 -26.66 22.71
C SER A 437 11.30 -27.23 23.20
N ASN A 438 12.27 -26.38 23.52
CA ASN A 438 13.61 -26.79 23.93
C ASN A 438 13.76 -27.05 25.44
N THR A 439 12.80 -26.66 26.28
CA THR A 439 12.91 -26.78 27.76
C THR A 439 12.20 -27.99 28.35
N THR A 440 11.47 -28.78 27.56
CA THR A 440 10.64 -29.90 28.06
C THR A 440 11.37 -31.20 28.39
N THR A 441 12.70 -31.26 28.31
CA THR A 441 13.47 -32.50 28.62
C THR A 441 13.98 -32.57 30.07
N SER A 442 13.51 -31.72 31.00
CA SER A 442 13.88 -31.85 32.42
C SER A 442 12.71 -31.61 33.39
N HIS A 443 12.13 -32.73 33.82
CA HIS A 443 11.41 -33.02 35.06
C HIS A 443 10.14 -32.25 35.49
N ASN A 444 9.05 -33.04 35.58
CA ASN A 444 8.10 -33.22 36.70
C ASN A 444 7.82 -32.07 37.69
N THR A 445 6.52 -31.96 38.00
CA THR A 445 5.87 -31.36 39.18
C THR A 445 5.84 -29.83 39.29
N ALA A 446 4.75 -29.21 38.83
CA ALA A 446 3.76 -28.57 39.71
C ALA A 446 2.67 -27.82 38.90
N VAL A 447 1.43 -28.01 39.34
CA VAL A 447 0.18 -27.48 38.79
C VAL A 447 -0.07 -26.07 39.32
N GLY A 448 -0.49 -25.13 38.45
CA GLY A 448 -0.93 -23.80 38.88
C GLY A 448 -1.43 -22.88 37.75
N THR A 449 -2.74 -22.95 37.50
CA THR A 449 -3.67 -21.86 37.07
C THR A 449 -3.14 -20.68 36.24
N ARG A 450 -3.54 -20.64 34.95
CA ARG A 450 -3.44 -19.49 34.03
C ARG A 450 -4.66 -18.57 34.19
N THR A 451 -4.43 -17.30 34.54
CA THR A 451 -5.38 -16.19 34.35
C THR A 451 -4.72 -15.12 33.50
N ASN A 452 -5.41 -14.70 32.44
CA ASN A 452 -5.00 -13.68 31.48
C ASN A 452 -4.79 -12.32 32.16
N ALA A 453 -3.54 -11.84 32.13
CA ALA A 453 -3.21 -10.48 32.51
C ALA A 453 -2.11 -9.93 31.58
N ARG A 454 -2.47 -8.87 30.86
CA ARG A 454 -1.69 -7.64 30.64
C ARG A 454 -0.17 -7.82 30.58
N THR A 455 0.37 -7.58 29.39
CA THR A 455 1.75 -7.23 29.03
C THR A 455 2.55 -6.70 30.23
N ARG A 456 3.08 -7.61 31.04
CA ARG A 456 3.97 -7.31 32.14
C ARG A 456 5.36 -7.56 31.59
N ASN A 457 6.15 -6.49 31.53
CA ASN A 457 7.58 -6.50 31.25
C ASN A 457 8.27 -7.53 32.16
N ASN A 458 8.39 -8.77 31.68
CA ASN A 458 9.31 -9.74 32.26
C ASN A 458 10.70 -9.31 31.81
N GLY A 459 11.39 -8.60 32.69
CA GLY A 459 12.82 -8.27 32.57
C GLY A 459 13.69 -9.52 32.72
N SER A 460 13.53 -10.49 31.83
CA SER A 460 14.59 -11.45 31.59
C SER A 460 15.69 -10.74 30.82
N ASP A 461 16.90 -10.86 31.34
CA ASP A 461 18.18 -10.29 30.90
C ASP A 461 18.63 -10.76 29.51
N SER A 462 17.70 -11.10 28.61
CA SER A 462 17.93 -11.29 27.19
C SER A 462 18.48 -9.97 26.67
N GLY A 463 19.81 -9.94 26.54
CA GLY A 463 20.62 -8.74 26.42
C GLY A 463 19.94 -7.67 25.58
N ASN A 464 19.93 -6.47 26.14
CA ASN A 464 19.33 -5.24 25.62
C ASN A 464 19.88 -4.94 24.21
N ARG A 465 19.45 -5.73 23.22
CA ARG A 465 19.74 -5.53 21.81
C ARG A 465 19.05 -4.22 21.49
N LEU A 466 19.85 -3.18 21.35
CA LEU A 466 19.41 -1.88 20.90
C LEU A 466 18.72 -2.09 19.55
N LEU A 467 17.39 -2.14 19.55
CA LEU A 467 16.60 -2.19 18.34
C LEU A 467 16.94 -0.91 17.57
N LEU A 468 17.53 -1.07 16.39
CA LEU A 468 17.82 0.06 15.54
C LEU A 468 16.48 0.61 15.02
N PRO A 469 16.18 1.89 15.23
CA PRO A 469 14.93 2.45 14.75
C PRO A 469 14.91 2.44 13.22
N THR A 470 13.79 1.98 12.66
CA THR A 470 13.54 2.01 11.22
C THR A 470 12.87 3.34 10.90
N THR A 471 13.48 4.14 10.03
CA THR A 471 12.98 5.46 9.61
C THR A 471 12.52 5.43 8.15
N LEU A 472 11.84 6.48 7.69
CA LEU A 472 11.50 6.65 6.25
C LEU A 472 12.73 6.79 5.33
N GLU A 473 13.92 7.00 5.91
CA GLU A 473 15.20 7.05 5.20
C GLU A 473 15.88 5.68 5.16
N THR A 474 15.36 4.69 5.88
CA THR A 474 15.90 3.32 5.88
C THR A 474 15.68 2.70 4.50
N PRO A 475 16.72 2.15 3.84
CA PRO A 475 16.57 1.58 2.52
C PRO A 475 15.49 0.50 2.50
N VAL A 476 14.60 0.54 1.51
CA VAL A 476 13.45 -0.39 1.35
C VAL A 476 13.88 -1.86 1.41
N LEU A 477 15.06 -2.19 0.88
CA LEU A 477 15.61 -3.56 0.94
C LEU A 477 15.95 -4.01 2.37
N VAL A 478 16.35 -3.10 3.26
CA VAL A 478 16.61 -3.40 4.67
C VAL A 478 15.29 -3.65 5.38
N VAL A 479 14.29 -2.79 5.17
CA VAL A 479 12.94 -2.97 5.73
C VAL A 479 12.34 -4.31 5.30
N ARG A 480 12.42 -4.65 4.01
CA ARG A 480 11.95 -5.95 3.48
C ARG A 480 12.60 -7.15 4.15
N ARG A 481 13.90 -7.08 4.47
CA ARG A 481 14.63 -8.18 5.13
C ARG A 481 14.24 -8.35 6.61
N GLN A 482 13.79 -7.29 7.26
CA GLN A 482 13.37 -7.33 8.66
C GLN A 482 11.95 -7.87 8.84
N LEU A 483 11.13 -7.82 7.78
CA LEU A 483 9.73 -8.21 7.81
C LEU A 483 9.52 -9.71 7.65
N LEU A 484 8.48 -10.23 8.31
CA LEU A 484 7.98 -11.58 8.06
C LEU A 484 7.53 -11.68 6.60
N HIS A 485 8.10 -12.63 5.87
CA HIS A 485 7.73 -12.91 4.50
C HIS A 485 7.03 -14.26 4.43
N TYR A 486 5.75 -14.22 4.07
CA TYR A 486 4.95 -15.42 3.86
C TYR A 486 4.06 -15.23 2.63
N ALA A 487 4.15 -16.20 1.72
CA ALA A 487 3.21 -16.45 0.65
C ALA A 487 2.91 -17.94 0.66
N ARG A 488 1.63 -18.26 0.77
CA ARG A 488 1.10 -19.62 0.87
C ARG A 488 1.61 -20.54 -0.24
N GLU A 489 1.62 -20.06 -1.47
CA GLU A 489 2.06 -20.79 -2.66
C GLU A 489 3.57 -21.02 -2.69
N GLU A 490 4.34 -20.14 -2.05
CA GLU A 490 5.81 -20.14 -2.07
C GLU A 490 6.40 -20.89 -0.88
N ASN A 491 5.77 -20.81 0.30
CA ASN A 491 6.30 -21.38 1.53
C ASN A 491 5.53 -22.63 1.98
N LEU A 492 4.19 -22.55 2.12
CA LEU A 492 3.42 -23.67 2.70
C LEU A 492 3.22 -24.83 1.73
N VAL A 493 2.79 -24.55 0.50
CA VAL A 493 2.45 -25.60 -0.48
C VAL A 493 3.64 -26.50 -0.81
N PRO A 494 4.86 -25.98 -1.06
CA PRO A 494 6.03 -26.82 -1.31
C PRO A 494 6.37 -27.74 -0.13
N LEU A 495 6.25 -27.24 1.11
CA LEU A 495 6.48 -28.04 2.32
C LEU A 495 5.41 -29.12 2.49
N ALA A 496 4.14 -28.80 2.23
CA ALA A 496 3.06 -29.78 2.30
C ALA A 496 3.25 -30.92 1.28
N ILE A 497 3.75 -30.62 0.08
CA ILE A 497 4.09 -31.63 -0.93
C ILE A 497 5.30 -32.47 -0.47
N LYS A 498 6.35 -31.81 0.04
CA LYS A 498 7.58 -32.45 0.53
C LYS A 498 7.32 -33.43 1.67
N TYR A 499 6.40 -33.10 2.58
CA TYR A 499 6.10 -33.86 3.80
C TYR A 499 4.77 -34.63 3.73
N ALA A 500 4.17 -34.76 2.54
CA ALA A 500 3.03 -35.63 2.33
C ALA A 500 3.47 -37.10 2.26
N SER A 501 2.86 -37.95 3.08
CA SER A 501 3.04 -39.40 3.06
C SER A 501 1.74 -40.08 2.66
N ASP A 502 1.83 -40.97 1.69
CA ASP A 502 0.71 -41.82 1.25
C ASP A 502 0.52 -42.94 2.28
N GLY A 503 -0.63 -42.96 2.96
CA GLY A 503 -0.98 -44.06 3.85
C GLY A 503 -1.12 -45.33 3.01
N GLY A 504 -0.10 -46.19 3.00
CA GLY A 504 0.08 -47.34 2.08
C GLY A 504 -0.95 -48.48 2.18
N GLY A 505 -2.19 -48.21 2.60
CA GLY A 505 -3.30 -49.16 2.61
C GLY A 505 -4.04 -49.24 1.27
N SER A 506 -4.80 -50.32 1.08
CA SER A 506 -5.69 -50.53 -0.07
C SER A 506 -6.99 -49.70 -0.02
N GLU A 507 -7.16 -48.91 1.02
CA GLU A 507 -8.28 -47.97 1.20
C GLU A 507 -8.04 -46.67 0.40
N PRO A 508 -9.07 -45.82 0.19
CA PRO A 508 -8.89 -44.51 -0.41
C PRO A 508 -7.70 -43.80 0.27
N ARG A 509 -6.67 -43.50 -0.53
CA ARG A 509 -5.40 -42.95 -0.07
C ARG A 509 -5.63 -41.64 0.66
N VAL A 510 -5.65 -41.68 1.99
CA VAL A 510 -5.65 -40.49 2.83
C VAL A 510 -4.21 -39.99 2.89
N LEU A 511 -3.98 -38.78 2.38
CA LEU A 511 -2.69 -38.11 2.54
C LEU A 511 -2.52 -37.76 4.02
N THR A 512 -1.40 -38.22 4.58
CA THR A 512 -0.97 -37.85 5.93
C THR A 512 0.18 -36.86 5.81
N TYR A 513 0.20 -35.84 6.66
CA TYR A 513 1.22 -34.80 6.63
C TYR A 513 2.06 -34.87 7.91
N ASP A 514 3.37 -34.77 7.77
CA ASP A 514 4.27 -34.55 8.90
C ASP A 514 4.25 -33.08 9.31
N TRP A 515 3.24 -32.71 10.10
CA TRP A 515 3.02 -31.35 10.59
C TRP A 515 4.18 -30.80 11.42
N GLN A 516 4.94 -31.67 12.10
CA GLN A 516 6.08 -31.24 12.90
C GLN A 516 7.21 -30.72 12.02
N SER A 517 7.52 -31.46 10.95
CA SER A 517 8.53 -31.05 9.97
C SER A 517 8.07 -29.82 9.18
N ILE A 518 6.79 -29.75 8.80
CA ILE A 518 6.23 -28.57 8.12
C ILE A 518 6.34 -27.33 9.01
N GLU A 519 5.92 -27.41 10.28
CA GLU A 519 6.02 -26.30 11.21
C GLU A 519 7.46 -25.83 11.40
N ALA A 520 8.39 -26.76 11.67
CA ALA A 520 9.79 -26.41 11.93
C ALA A 520 10.43 -25.69 10.74
N GLU A 521 10.27 -26.21 9.52
CA GLU A 521 10.85 -25.61 8.31
C GLU A 521 10.15 -24.31 7.93
N LEU A 522 8.81 -24.25 8.05
CA LEU A 522 8.05 -23.04 7.72
C LEU A 522 8.39 -21.89 8.67
N VAL A 523 8.47 -22.15 9.98
CA VAL A 523 8.84 -21.11 10.94
C VAL A 523 10.27 -20.65 10.68
N GLU A 524 11.21 -21.57 10.44
CA GLU A 524 12.59 -21.19 10.10
C GLU A 524 12.64 -20.30 8.86
N GLU A 525 11.89 -20.63 7.81
CA GLU A 525 11.84 -19.88 6.55
C GLU A 525 11.21 -18.50 6.73
N VAL A 526 10.04 -18.43 7.38
CA VAL A 526 9.25 -17.21 7.56
C VAL A 526 9.90 -16.23 8.52
N SER A 527 10.56 -16.72 9.58
CA SER A 527 11.24 -15.86 10.58
C SER A 527 12.70 -15.60 10.27
N ARG A 528 13.25 -16.11 9.15
CA ARG A 528 14.69 -16.04 8.86
C ARG A 528 15.17 -14.60 8.72
N GLY A 529 16.00 -14.16 9.66
CA GLY A 529 16.59 -12.81 9.63
C GLY A 529 15.60 -11.69 9.96
N CYS A 530 14.37 -12.03 10.36
CA CYS A 530 13.38 -11.07 10.80
C CYS A 530 13.75 -10.52 12.19
N GLU A 531 13.51 -9.23 12.40
CA GLU A 531 13.71 -8.57 13.69
C GLU A 531 12.48 -7.72 14.03
N PRO A 532 12.22 -7.46 15.34
CA PRO A 532 11.20 -6.50 15.71
C PRO A 532 11.52 -5.13 15.11
N ILE A 533 10.50 -4.49 14.53
CA ILE A 533 10.65 -3.19 13.89
C ILE A 533 10.15 -2.11 14.85
N GLN A 534 10.96 -1.07 15.02
CA GLN A 534 10.56 0.16 15.68
C GLN A 534 10.53 1.28 14.65
N LEU A 535 9.40 1.43 13.98
CA LEU A 535 9.18 2.43 12.95
C LEU A 535 9.06 3.82 13.58
N GLN A 536 10.00 4.69 13.25
CA GLN A 536 9.96 6.11 13.60
C GLN A 536 9.51 6.91 12.38
N VAL A 537 8.19 7.17 12.34
CA VAL A 537 7.60 8.02 11.30
C VAL A 537 7.69 9.48 11.74
N ARG A 538 8.37 10.29 10.95
CA ARG A 538 8.36 11.74 11.14
C ARG A 538 6.99 12.28 10.75
N HIS A 539 6.39 13.12 11.60
CA HIS A 539 5.18 13.84 11.21
C HIS A 539 5.52 14.98 10.25
N PHE A 540 4.73 15.07 9.19
CA PHE A 540 4.70 16.20 8.29
C PHE A 540 4.08 17.39 9.00
N ALA A 541 4.83 18.47 9.07
CA ALA A 541 4.38 19.74 9.62
C ALA A 541 3.90 20.63 8.47
N PHE A 542 2.62 20.96 8.42
CA PHE A 542 2.15 21.90 7.41
C PHE A 542 2.51 23.34 7.83
N GLY A 543 2.66 24.21 6.83
CA GLY A 543 2.92 25.63 7.05
C GLY A 543 1.72 26.33 7.68
N GLY A 544 1.95 27.23 8.64
CA GLY A 544 0.90 27.95 9.37
C GLY A 544 0.29 27.18 10.55
N GLU A 545 0.66 25.90 10.76
CA GLU A 545 0.04 25.08 11.80
C GLU A 545 0.54 25.35 13.21
N VAL A 546 1.66 26.03 13.40
CA VAL A 546 2.19 26.31 14.74
C VAL A 546 1.16 27.08 15.58
N ARG A 547 0.36 27.91 14.91
CA ARG A 547 -0.78 28.60 15.50
C ARG A 547 -1.96 27.67 15.75
N ALA A 548 -2.45 26.99 14.72
CA ALA A 548 -3.64 26.13 14.79
C ALA A 548 -3.48 24.96 15.78
N SER A 549 -2.25 24.44 15.95
CA SER A 549 -1.93 23.35 16.86
C SER A 549 -1.80 23.77 18.33
N GLY A 550 -1.97 25.06 18.65
CA GLY A 550 -1.77 25.59 20.01
C GLY A 550 -0.31 25.58 20.48
N GLN A 551 0.67 25.21 19.63
CA GLN A 551 2.08 25.17 20.00
C GLN A 551 2.63 26.55 20.39
N LEU A 552 2.14 27.63 19.75
CA LEU A 552 2.45 29.00 20.17
C LEU A 552 2.07 29.24 21.63
N ARG A 553 0.89 28.78 22.05
CA ARG A 553 0.40 28.92 23.43
C ARG A 553 1.30 28.15 24.39
N VAL A 554 1.66 26.91 24.04
CA VAL A 554 2.57 26.09 24.86
C VAL A 554 3.93 26.76 25.04
N VAL A 555 4.50 27.32 23.97
CA VAL A 555 5.77 28.04 24.03
C VAL A 555 5.64 29.32 24.88
N ALA A 556 4.60 30.12 24.66
CA ALA A 556 4.37 31.36 25.40
C ALA A 556 4.10 31.13 26.90
N ALA A 557 3.43 30.05 27.27
CA ALA A 557 3.18 29.69 28.67
C ALA A 557 4.44 29.21 29.40
N ARG A 558 5.40 28.63 28.67
CA ARG A 558 6.63 28.04 29.24
C ARG A 558 7.83 28.98 29.19
N MET A 559 7.77 30.00 28.34
CA MET A 559 8.83 30.98 28.13
C MET A 559 8.21 32.37 28.25
N THR A 560 8.66 33.16 29.23
CA THR A 560 8.15 34.52 29.47
C THR A 560 8.36 35.39 28.24
N SER A 561 7.33 35.49 27.41
CA SER A 561 7.39 36.21 26.13
C SER A 561 7.67 37.69 26.37
N GLN A 562 8.76 38.20 25.80
CA GLN A 562 9.13 39.62 25.87
C GLN A 562 8.76 40.33 24.58
N VAL A 563 8.19 41.54 24.70
CA VAL A 563 7.86 42.37 23.54
C VAL A 563 9.14 42.78 22.83
N LEU A 564 9.17 42.57 21.51
CA LEU A 564 10.29 42.98 20.67
C LEU A 564 10.20 44.50 20.40
N PRO A 565 11.26 45.29 20.67
CA PRO A 565 11.26 46.74 20.41
C PRO A 565 10.90 47.08 18.95
N ARG A 566 10.07 48.12 18.77
CA ARG A 566 9.60 48.54 17.43
C ARG A 566 10.74 48.86 16.47
N SER A 567 11.80 49.50 16.94
CA SER A 567 12.99 49.80 16.13
C SER A 567 13.64 48.55 15.55
N ILE A 568 13.67 47.45 16.30
CA ILE A 568 14.23 46.17 15.86
C ILE A 568 13.30 45.52 14.83
N ILE A 569 11.99 45.54 15.07
CA ILE A 569 10.99 45.06 14.10
C ILE A 569 11.13 45.83 12.79
N ASP A 570 11.11 47.15 12.82
CA ASP A 570 11.16 47.98 11.62
C ASP A 570 12.46 47.77 10.84
N ALA A 571 13.59 47.61 11.55
CA ALA A 571 14.87 47.25 10.95
C ALA A 571 14.83 45.87 10.28
N ILE A 572 14.32 44.83 10.98
CA ILE A 572 14.11 43.49 10.41
C ILE A 572 13.26 43.57 9.14
N LEU A 573 12.15 44.32 9.17
CA LEU A 573 11.25 44.45 8.03
C LEU A 573 11.89 45.22 6.87
N SER A 574 12.72 46.23 7.15
CA SER A 574 13.46 46.95 6.13
C SER A 574 14.52 46.08 5.44
N GLU A 575 15.09 45.10 6.15
CA GLU A 575 16.06 44.14 5.61
C GLU A 575 15.39 43.00 4.82
N VAL A 576 14.14 42.66 5.13
CA VAL A 576 13.36 41.67 4.38
C VAL A 576 12.73 42.34 3.16
N ASP A 577 13.54 42.47 2.12
CA ASP A 577 13.26 43.16 0.87
C ASP A 577 12.25 42.45 -0.07
N THR A 578 12.02 41.15 0.13
CA THR A 578 11.21 40.34 -0.79
C THR A 578 10.19 39.48 -0.04
N LYS A 579 9.00 39.33 -0.63
CA LYS A 579 7.95 38.41 -0.12
C LYS A 579 8.48 36.98 0.05
N GLY A 580 9.30 36.52 -0.88
CA GLY A 580 9.93 35.19 -0.82
C GLY A 580 10.89 35.03 0.37
N ARG A 581 11.69 36.06 0.70
CA ARG A 581 12.53 36.04 1.91
C ARG A 581 11.68 36.08 3.18
N LEU A 582 10.62 36.88 3.21
CA LEU A 582 9.68 36.92 4.34
C LEU A 582 9.03 35.57 4.62
N THR A 583 8.49 34.91 3.59
CA THR A 583 7.89 33.57 3.75
C THR A 583 8.91 32.54 4.24
N ARG A 584 10.15 32.58 3.73
CA ARG A 584 11.22 31.69 4.22
C ARG A 584 11.62 31.99 5.67
N LEU A 585 11.63 33.25 6.07
CA LEU A 585 11.90 33.65 7.45
C LEU A 585 10.81 33.15 8.41
N VAL A 586 9.54 33.34 8.05
CA VAL A 586 8.41 32.82 8.84
C VAL A 586 8.50 31.31 9.01
N ARG A 587 8.74 30.56 7.93
CA ARG A 587 8.91 29.09 7.99
C ARG A 587 10.05 28.64 8.89
N LEU A 588 11.17 29.36 8.87
CA LEU A 588 12.31 29.05 9.73
C LEU A 588 11.99 29.34 11.21
N ILE A 589 11.25 30.41 11.49
CA ILE A 589 10.79 30.73 12.83
C ILE A 589 9.76 29.70 13.32
N GLU A 590 8.89 29.18 12.44
CA GLU A 590 8.03 28.05 12.77
C GLU A 590 8.84 26.82 13.19
N ASP A 591 9.91 26.48 12.46
CA ASP A 591 10.78 25.35 12.84
C ASP A 591 11.38 25.53 14.24
N VAL A 592 11.79 26.76 14.57
CA VAL A 592 12.25 27.11 15.93
C VAL A 592 11.14 26.90 16.95
N LEU A 593 9.94 27.43 16.70
CA LEU A 593 8.81 27.31 17.61
C LEU A 593 8.37 25.86 17.82
N ARG A 594 8.35 25.03 16.76
CA ARG A 594 8.04 23.59 16.89
C ARG A 594 9.07 22.86 17.72
N CYS A 595 10.35 23.16 17.55
CA CYS A 595 11.40 22.57 18.37
C CYS A 595 11.29 23.03 19.83
N LEU A 596 11.04 24.31 20.08
CA LEU A 596 10.79 24.80 21.43
C LEU A 596 9.57 24.10 22.05
N ALA A 597 8.49 23.91 21.29
CA ALA A 597 7.34 23.15 21.73
C ALA A 597 7.69 21.68 22.01
N SER A 598 8.47 20.99 21.17
CA SER A 598 8.83 19.59 21.44
C SER A 598 9.73 19.43 22.67
N LEU A 599 10.64 20.38 22.90
CA LEU A 599 11.49 20.43 24.09
C LEU A 599 10.69 20.65 25.38
N THR A 600 9.53 21.33 25.32
CA THR A 600 8.67 21.49 26.51
C THR A 600 7.86 20.24 26.83
N HIS A 601 7.51 19.40 25.85
CA HIS A 601 6.75 18.17 26.08
C HIS A 601 7.62 17.02 26.62
N SER A 602 8.88 16.95 26.19
CA SER A 602 9.80 15.85 26.53
C SER A 602 10.32 15.90 27.97
N ARG A 603 10.38 17.10 28.58
CA ARG A 603 10.73 17.27 30.00
C ARG A 603 9.47 17.12 30.85
N GLY A 604 9.04 15.88 31.05
CA GLY A 604 7.88 15.54 31.86
C GLY A 604 7.86 16.33 33.19
N GLY A 605 6.91 17.26 33.30
CA GLY A 605 6.64 18.04 34.51
C GLY A 605 7.44 19.34 34.64
N ALA A 606 6.73 20.47 34.52
CA ALA A 606 7.00 21.79 35.10
C ALA A 606 8.37 22.48 34.94
N ALA A 607 9.37 21.85 34.33
CA ALA A 607 10.68 22.47 34.11
C ALA A 607 10.52 23.64 33.12
N GLN A 608 10.34 24.85 33.67
CA GLN A 608 10.42 26.09 32.91
C GLN A 608 11.75 26.15 32.17
N PHE A 609 11.75 26.75 30.98
CA PHE A 609 13.01 27.10 30.35
C PHE A 609 13.80 27.97 31.32
N ASP A 610 15.04 27.58 31.61
CA ASP A 610 15.92 28.41 32.43
C ASP A 610 16.06 29.80 31.77
N GLN A 611 16.25 30.84 32.57
CA GLN A 611 16.46 32.20 32.08
C GLN A 611 17.61 32.26 31.09
N THR A 612 18.61 31.38 31.26
CA THR A 612 19.74 31.21 30.35
C THR A 612 19.31 30.77 28.95
N THR A 613 18.40 29.80 28.84
CA THR A 613 17.88 29.34 27.54
C THR A 613 16.96 30.39 26.94
N SER A 614 16.09 31.00 27.74
CA SER A 614 15.15 32.03 27.28
C SER A 614 15.85 33.28 26.71
N GLY A 615 17.02 33.64 27.27
CA GLY A 615 17.86 34.74 26.80
C GLY A 615 18.86 34.37 25.68
N MET A 616 18.86 33.12 25.21
CA MET A 616 19.73 32.68 24.12
C MET A 616 19.37 33.43 22.83
N LEU A 617 20.39 33.86 22.07
CA LEU A 617 20.17 34.46 20.75
C LEU A 617 19.53 33.44 19.80
N LEU A 618 18.57 33.91 19.01
CA LEU A 618 17.85 33.11 18.03
C LEU A 618 18.82 32.42 17.04
N ARG A 619 19.86 33.15 16.61
CA ARG A 619 20.93 32.61 15.74
C ARG A 619 21.67 31.45 16.39
N THR A 620 22.09 31.62 17.65
CA THR A 620 22.85 30.60 18.38
C THR A 620 22.01 29.33 18.51
N PHE A 621 20.75 29.45 18.88
CA PHE A 621 19.84 28.31 18.97
C PHE A 621 19.65 27.62 17.60
N ALA A 622 19.41 28.38 16.53
CA ALA A 622 19.18 27.80 15.21
C ALA A 622 20.42 27.08 14.64
N ILE A 623 21.61 27.64 14.82
CA ILE A 623 22.84 27.05 14.29
C ILE A 623 23.32 25.89 15.17
N GLU A 624 23.31 26.06 16.50
CA GLU A 624 23.92 25.08 17.43
C GLU A 624 22.93 23.99 17.85
N THR A 625 21.64 24.30 17.98
CA THR A 625 20.62 23.33 18.43
C THR A 625 19.83 22.72 17.28
N LEU A 626 19.32 23.54 16.35
CA LEU A 626 18.60 23.04 15.17
C LEU A 626 19.52 22.59 14.04
N LEU A 627 20.83 22.85 14.16
CA LEU A 627 21.84 22.52 13.16
C LEU A 627 21.52 23.12 11.79
N VAL A 628 20.89 24.30 11.76
CA VAL A 628 20.63 25.03 10.51
C VAL A 628 21.97 25.45 9.92
N PRO A 629 22.27 25.10 8.65
CA PRO A 629 23.54 25.49 8.04
C PRO A 629 23.74 27.02 8.08
N PRO A 630 24.91 27.53 8.53
CA PRO A 630 25.14 28.97 8.68
C PRO A 630 24.89 29.77 7.39
N GLN A 631 25.16 29.18 6.22
CA GLN A 631 24.92 29.80 4.92
C GLN A 631 23.41 29.93 4.63
N ARG A 632 22.63 28.89 4.98
CA ARG A 632 21.16 28.93 4.88
C ARG A 632 20.59 29.95 5.85
N TRP A 633 21.11 30.04 7.06
CA TRP A 633 20.72 31.06 8.04
C TRP A 633 20.95 32.47 7.49
N ALA A 634 22.18 32.79 7.07
CA ALA A 634 22.55 34.11 6.57
C ALA A 634 21.78 34.54 5.30
N SER A 635 21.38 33.59 4.45
CA SER A 635 20.60 33.89 3.24
C SER A 635 19.12 34.18 3.51
N ILE A 636 18.58 33.76 4.66
CA ILE A 636 17.16 33.90 5.00
C ILE A 636 16.98 35.02 6.02
N VAL A 637 17.75 34.97 7.11
CA VAL A 637 17.53 35.78 8.30
C VAL A 637 18.26 37.11 8.22
N PRO A 638 17.57 38.25 8.47
CA PRO A 638 18.19 39.56 8.63
C PRO A 638 19.34 39.57 9.66
N ASN A 639 20.33 40.45 9.48
CA ASN A 639 21.42 40.62 10.44
C ASN A 639 20.87 41.15 11.76
N THR A 640 19.95 42.12 11.70
CA THR A 640 19.28 42.64 12.91
C THR A 640 18.58 41.53 13.70
N ALA A 641 17.87 40.61 13.03
CA ALA A 641 17.23 39.48 13.70
C ALA A 641 18.26 38.51 14.30
N SER A 642 19.37 38.29 13.58
CA SER A 642 20.44 37.39 14.01
C SER A 642 21.18 37.87 15.27
N ASP A 643 21.37 39.18 15.40
CA ASP A 643 22.23 39.78 16.43
C ASP A 643 21.44 40.25 17.65
N HIS A 644 20.13 40.53 17.50
CA HIS A 644 19.34 41.15 18.57
C HIS A 644 18.14 40.34 19.07
N VAL A 645 17.62 39.39 18.28
CA VAL A 645 16.45 38.61 18.69
C VAL A 645 16.89 37.44 19.57
N VAL A 646 16.31 37.37 20.77
CA VAL A 646 16.47 36.25 21.71
C VAL A 646 15.25 35.33 21.69
N LEU A 647 15.38 34.10 22.22
CA LEU A 647 14.32 33.08 22.14
C LEU A 647 12.99 33.54 22.74
N ASN A 648 13.01 34.26 23.86
CA ASN A 648 11.80 34.78 24.48
C ASN A 648 11.07 35.88 23.67
N GLN A 649 11.64 36.35 22.56
CA GLN A 649 11.02 37.31 21.63
C GLN A 649 10.52 36.65 20.33
N VAL A 650 10.71 35.34 20.17
CA VAL A 650 10.39 34.62 18.93
C VAL A 650 8.89 34.56 18.66
N VAL A 651 8.05 34.39 19.69
CA VAL A 651 6.59 34.36 19.52
C VAL A 651 6.05 35.70 19.01
N PRO A 652 6.37 36.87 19.63
CA PRO A 652 5.97 38.17 19.09
C PRO A 652 6.51 38.45 17.68
N LEU A 653 7.76 38.05 17.41
CA LEU A 653 8.35 38.17 16.08
C LEU A 653 7.58 37.34 15.04
N TYR A 654 7.29 36.08 15.35
CA TYR A 654 6.51 35.19 14.48
C TYR A 654 5.16 35.80 14.14
N LEU A 655 4.38 36.18 15.16
CA LEU A 655 3.08 36.79 14.98
C LEU A 655 3.21 38.02 14.07
N ARG A 656 4.20 38.89 14.30
CA ARG A 656 4.36 40.09 13.47
C ARG A 656 4.66 39.76 12.00
N LEU A 657 5.54 38.79 11.73
CA LEU A 657 5.93 38.40 10.39
C LEU A 657 4.82 37.65 9.65
N GLU A 658 4.12 36.74 10.34
CA GLU A 658 2.96 36.00 9.81
C GLU A 658 1.89 36.97 9.28
N ASN A 659 1.58 38.01 10.06
CA ASN A 659 0.62 39.06 9.67
C ASN A 659 1.02 39.83 8.41
N LEU A 660 2.31 39.88 8.09
CA LEU A 660 2.81 40.54 6.88
C LEU A 660 2.79 39.59 5.68
N VAL A 661 3.03 38.29 5.89
CA VAL A 661 2.98 37.27 4.83
C VAL A 661 1.56 37.11 4.28
N GLY A 662 0.54 37.17 5.14
CA GLY A 662 -0.87 37.03 4.76
C GLY A 662 -1.38 38.09 3.78
N GLY A 663 -0.61 39.15 3.50
CA GLY A 663 -1.16 40.36 2.87
C GLY A 663 -2.11 41.06 3.83
N ARG A 664 -2.86 42.06 3.35
CA ARG A 664 -4.04 42.68 4.01
C ARG A 664 -4.54 41.83 5.20
N GLY A 665 -4.25 42.29 6.42
CA GLY A 665 -3.98 41.44 7.60
C GLY A 665 -5.07 40.41 7.90
N ALA A 666 -4.83 39.45 8.79
CA ALA A 666 -5.81 38.41 9.18
C ALA A 666 -7.21 38.96 9.62
N LEU A 667 -7.32 40.26 9.83
CA LEU A 667 -8.57 40.97 10.11
C LEU A 667 -9.40 41.27 8.84
N ASP A 668 -8.76 41.34 7.68
CA ASP A 668 -9.40 41.55 6.38
C ASP A 668 -10.09 40.28 5.84
N SER A 669 -9.89 39.13 6.47
CA SER A 669 -10.63 37.88 6.19
C SER A 669 -11.86 37.67 7.07
N ILE A 670 -12.11 38.55 8.06
CA ILE A 670 -13.28 38.44 8.95
C ILE A 670 -14.56 38.59 8.13
N ALA A 671 -15.60 37.78 8.36
CA ALA A 671 -16.85 37.91 7.63
C ALA A 671 -17.47 39.31 7.80
N LEU A 672 -18.19 39.80 6.78
CA LEU A 672 -18.76 41.16 6.79
C LEU A 672 -19.74 41.38 7.94
N ALA A 673 -20.44 40.34 8.37
CA ALA A 673 -21.35 40.36 9.52
C ALA A 673 -20.70 40.82 10.83
N TYR A 674 -19.37 40.71 10.99
CA TYR A 674 -18.65 41.07 12.22
C TYR A 674 -17.85 42.38 12.11
N ARG A 675 -18.20 43.24 11.14
CA ARG A 675 -17.51 44.51 10.83
C ARG A 675 -18.39 45.74 10.99
N GLU A 676 -19.50 45.63 11.72
CA GLU A 676 -20.36 46.78 12.02
C GLU A 676 -19.61 47.80 12.88
N PRO A 677 -19.68 49.11 12.57
CA PRO A 677 -19.03 50.13 13.38
C PRO A 677 -19.69 50.26 14.76
N LEU A 678 -18.91 50.68 15.75
CA LEU A 678 -19.46 51.07 17.05
C LEU A 678 -20.27 52.37 16.90
N ASN A 679 -21.41 52.47 17.57
CA ASN A 679 -22.13 53.73 17.70
C ASN A 679 -21.60 54.54 18.90
N ASP A 680 -21.98 55.82 18.99
CA ASP A 680 -21.46 56.74 20.03
C ASP A 680 -21.71 56.24 21.46
N ASP A 681 -22.84 55.58 21.70
CA ASP A 681 -23.19 55.05 23.02
C ASP A 681 -22.27 53.87 23.42
N LEU A 682 -22.02 52.95 22.48
CA LEU A 682 -21.12 51.81 22.67
C LEU A 682 -19.65 52.25 22.80
N GLU A 683 -19.22 53.27 22.04
CA GLU A 683 -17.88 53.84 22.20
C GLU A 683 -17.69 54.47 23.59
N GLN A 684 -18.69 55.19 24.10
CA GLN A 684 -18.63 55.75 25.46
C GLN A 684 -18.61 54.66 26.54
N GLU A 685 -19.36 53.57 26.35
CA GLU A 685 -19.35 52.45 27.28
C GLU A 685 -18.00 51.73 27.27
N LEU A 686 -17.45 51.47 26.08
CA LEU A 686 -16.13 50.87 25.92
C LEU A 686 -15.03 51.77 26.49
N SER A 687 -15.12 53.09 26.28
CA SER A 687 -14.19 54.07 26.86
C SER A 687 -14.16 54.01 28.40
N LYS A 688 -15.31 53.91 29.05
CA LYS A 688 -15.40 53.72 30.52
C LYS A 688 -14.84 52.37 30.97
N ALA A 689 -15.05 51.32 30.17
CA ALA A 689 -14.52 49.99 30.47
C ALA A 689 -13.00 49.94 30.34
N VAL A 690 -12.42 50.60 29.34
CA VAL A 690 -10.96 50.64 29.06
C VAL A 690 -10.15 51.11 30.28
N GLU A 691 -10.67 52.02 31.09
CA GLU A 691 -9.99 52.47 32.32
C GLU A 691 -9.76 51.35 33.35
N ARG A 692 -10.56 50.27 33.28
CA ARG A 692 -10.53 49.13 34.20
C ARG A 692 -10.18 47.81 33.52
N LEU A 693 -10.10 47.81 32.19
CA LEU A 693 -9.84 46.64 31.38
C LEU A 693 -8.33 46.45 31.23
N ASP A 694 -7.83 45.25 31.45
CA ASP A 694 -6.47 44.92 31.03
C ASP A 694 -6.46 44.71 29.50
N VAL A 695 -6.28 45.81 28.78
CA VAL A 695 -6.28 45.84 27.31
C VAL A 695 -5.19 44.93 26.73
N LEU A 696 -4.09 44.71 27.47
CA LEU A 696 -2.99 43.84 27.04
C LEU A 696 -3.37 42.36 27.07
N VAL A 697 -4.32 41.97 27.93
CA VAL A 697 -4.89 40.62 27.98
C VAL A 697 -5.99 40.44 26.93
N VAL A 698 -6.85 41.44 26.76
CA VAL A 698 -8.04 41.33 25.89
C VAL A 698 -7.70 41.43 24.40
N LEU A 699 -6.75 42.28 24.00
CA LEU A 699 -6.41 42.46 22.58
C LEU A 699 -5.90 41.17 21.90
N PRO A 700 -4.97 40.39 22.50
CA PRO A 700 -4.56 39.10 21.94
C PRO A 700 -5.72 38.12 21.78
N ALA A 701 -6.58 38.01 22.81
CA ALA A 701 -7.73 37.11 22.79
C ALA A 701 -8.76 37.49 21.71
N LEU A 702 -9.11 38.78 21.62
CA LEU A 702 -9.97 39.31 20.55
C LEU A 702 -9.41 39.03 19.17
N ARG A 703 -8.11 39.24 19.00
CA ARG A 703 -7.45 39.02 17.71
C ARG A 703 -7.50 37.56 17.31
N GLU A 704 -7.16 36.67 18.23
CA GLU A 704 -7.16 35.23 18.04
C GLU A 704 -8.57 34.75 17.68
N PHE A 705 -9.56 35.14 18.48
CA PHE A 705 -10.98 34.86 18.25
C PHE A 705 -11.44 35.34 16.87
N MET A 706 -11.14 36.58 16.47
CA MET A 706 -11.48 37.09 15.15
C MET A 706 -10.84 36.27 14.02
N SER A 707 -9.56 35.96 14.14
CA SER A 707 -8.81 35.26 13.09
C SER A 707 -9.15 33.77 12.97
N GLU A 708 -9.66 33.16 14.03
CA GLU A 708 -9.96 31.72 14.07
C GLU A 708 -11.45 31.44 13.89
N GLN A 709 -12.31 32.22 14.55
CA GLN A 709 -13.73 31.91 14.67
C GLN A 709 -14.62 32.79 13.78
N LEU A 710 -14.18 34.00 13.43
CA LEU A 710 -15.01 34.98 12.72
C LEU A 710 -14.68 35.12 11.22
N VAL A 711 -13.91 34.19 10.65
CA VAL A 711 -13.62 34.16 9.20
C VAL A 711 -14.85 33.75 8.39
N LYS A 712 -15.76 32.96 8.99
CA LYS A 712 -17.03 32.54 8.40
C LYS A 712 -18.21 33.02 9.27
N GLU A 713 -19.38 33.17 8.65
CA GLU A 713 -20.63 33.53 9.34
C GLU A 713 -21.25 32.34 10.08
N THR A 714 -20.45 31.67 10.92
CA THR A 714 -20.83 30.50 11.71
C THR A 714 -21.57 30.87 13.00
N TRP A 715 -21.37 32.08 13.51
CA TRP A 715 -21.90 32.53 14.79
C TRP A 715 -22.95 33.63 14.58
N ASP A 716 -23.93 33.73 15.48
CA ASP A 716 -24.93 34.79 15.40
C ASP A 716 -24.28 36.15 15.70
N ALA A 717 -24.23 37.02 14.68
CA ALA A 717 -23.66 38.36 14.81
C ALA A 717 -24.35 39.22 15.88
N GLY A 718 -25.60 38.89 16.26
CA GLY A 718 -26.34 39.57 17.32
C GLY A 718 -25.94 39.18 18.74
N ALA A 719 -25.16 38.10 18.92
CA ALA A 719 -24.81 37.57 20.24
C ALA A 719 -23.75 38.41 20.96
N GLU A 720 -23.65 38.28 22.28
CA GLU A 720 -22.76 39.07 23.13
C GLU A 720 -21.29 38.68 22.92
N LEU A 721 -20.44 39.62 22.52
CA LEU A 721 -19.01 39.35 22.28
C LEU A 721 -18.29 38.88 23.55
N LYS A 722 -18.72 39.40 24.69
CA LYS A 722 -18.20 39.06 26.02
C LYS A 722 -18.28 37.55 26.31
N GLU A 723 -19.42 36.94 26.03
CA GLU A 723 -19.68 35.51 26.28
C GLU A 723 -18.75 34.65 25.40
N TYR A 724 -18.62 34.98 24.12
CA TYR A 724 -17.75 34.25 23.19
C TYR A 724 -16.27 34.39 23.51
N LEU A 725 -15.83 35.56 23.97
CA LEU A 725 -14.46 35.74 24.43
C LEU A 725 -14.13 34.86 25.64
N SER A 726 -15.12 34.58 26.50
CA SER A 726 -14.94 33.64 27.62
C SER A 726 -14.68 32.21 27.14
N TYR A 727 -15.31 31.78 26.03
CA TYR A 727 -15.10 30.45 25.45
C TYR A 727 -13.79 30.34 24.66
N SER A 728 -13.38 31.40 23.96
CA SER A 728 -12.12 31.38 23.20
C SER A 728 -10.88 31.46 24.09
N SER A 729 -11.05 31.81 25.37
CA SER A 729 -9.98 32.11 26.30
C SER A 729 -9.71 31.01 27.30
N GLU A 730 -9.35 29.81 26.84
CA GLU A 730 -8.66 28.84 27.71
C GLU A 730 -7.39 29.45 28.34
N ILE A 731 -6.79 30.45 27.68
CA ILE A 731 -5.64 31.24 28.17
C ILE A 731 -6.01 32.12 29.39
N ILE A 732 -7.29 32.51 29.53
CA ILE A 732 -7.75 33.40 30.60
C ILE A 732 -8.49 32.61 31.70
N SER A 733 -8.36 31.27 31.72
CA SER A 733 -9.00 30.38 32.69
C SER A 733 -8.79 30.79 34.15
N ASP A 734 -7.64 31.40 34.47
CA ASP A 734 -7.29 31.73 35.87
C ASP A 734 -7.52 33.21 36.23
N ASP A 735 -7.69 34.11 35.25
CA ASP A 735 -7.86 35.55 35.49
C ASP A 735 -8.89 36.19 34.55
N LEU A 736 -10.14 35.74 34.64
CA LEU A 736 -11.31 36.34 33.97
C LEU A 736 -11.65 37.75 34.51
N SER A 737 -10.69 38.51 35.05
CA SER A 737 -10.92 39.87 35.56
C SER A 737 -11.52 40.80 34.51
N PHE A 738 -11.18 40.62 33.23
CA PHE A 738 -11.80 41.35 32.13
C PHE A 738 -13.30 41.08 31.99
N HIS A 739 -13.78 39.89 32.36
CA HIS A 739 -15.19 39.52 32.24
C HIS A 739 -16.09 40.35 33.16
N ALA A 740 -15.58 40.87 34.27
CA ALA A 740 -16.36 41.76 35.14
C ALA A 740 -16.48 43.19 34.58
N THR A 741 -15.53 43.61 33.74
CA THR A 741 -15.40 45.01 33.28
C THR A 741 -15.78 45.20 31.82
N PHE A 742 -15.76 44.14 31.01
CA PHE A 742 -16.13 44.21 29.60
C PHE A 742 -17.65 44.41 29.41
N PRO A 743 -18.09 45.37 28.56
CA PRO A 743 -19.51 45.66 28.33
C PRO A 743 -20.29 44.49 27.74
N GLU A 744 -21.49 44.22 28.26
CA GLU A 744 -22.43 43.20 27.75
C GLU A 744 -23.18 43.67 26.48
N THR A 745 -23.23 44.99 26.28
CA THR A 745 -23.90 45.61 25.12
C THR A 745 -23.16 45.40 23.80
N ILE A 746 -21.85 45.09 23.86
CA ILE A 746 -21.03 44.88 22.66
C ILE A 746 -21.29 43.48 22.09
N ARG A 747 -21.85 43.46 20.88
CA ARG A 747 -22.18 42.24 20.13
C ARG A 747 -21.07 41.80 19.18
N LEU A 748 -21.15 40.55 18.72
CA LEU A 748 -20.24 39.96 17.73
C LEU A 748 -20.17 40.77 16.43
N CYS A 749 -21.26 41.44 16.02
CA CYS A 749 -21.25 42.30 14.84
C CYS A 749 -20.22 43.46 14.94
N HIS A 750 -19.88 43.90 16.16
CA HIS A 750 -18.96 45.01 16.41
C HIS A 750 -17.50 44.59 16.67
N THR A 751 -17.17 43.29 16.53
CA THR A 751 -15.89 42.74 17.02
C THR A 751 -14.67 43.45 16.42
N LEU A 752 -14.66 43.69 15.10
CA LEU A 752 -13.54 44.36 14.44
C LEU A 752 -13.38 45.82 14.90
N ALA A 753 -14.49 46.56 15.01
CA ALA A 753 -14.48 47.95 15.47
C ALA A 753 -14.03 48.05 16.93
N CYS A 754 -14.51 47.15 17.80
CA CYS A 754 -14.06 47.02 19.19
C CYS A 754 -12.55 46.79 19.28
N TYR A 755 -12.00 45.86 18.48
CA TYR A 755 -10.57 45.62 18.45
C TYR A 755 -9.76 46.86 18.02
N GLN A 756 -10.20 47.55 16.96
CA GLN A 756 -9.53 48.77 16.49
C GLN A 756 -9.59 49.89 17.53
N PHE A 757 -10.73 50.06 18.21
CA PHE A 757 -10.89 51.02 19.29
C PHE A 757 -9.92 50.74 20.45
N LEU A 758 -9.87 49.49 20.92
CA LEU A 758 -8.97 49.08 22.00
C LEU A 758 -7.50 49.25 21.60
N LEU A 759 -7.15 48.91 20.34
CA LEU A 759 -5.79 49.07 19.83
C LEU A 759 -5.37 50.55 19.85
N ASN A 760 -6.24 51.46 19.42
CA ASN A 760 -5.96 52.90 19.40
C ASN A 760 -5.81 53.52 20.79
N ASN A 761 -6.53 53.00 21.80
CA ASN A 761 -6.44 53.48 23.18
C ASN A 761 -5.29 52.81 23.98
N SER A 762 -4.69 51.74 23.45
CA SER A 762 -3.54 51.06 24.05
C SER A 762 -2.18 51.68 23.69
N LEU A 763 -2.16 52.52 22.65
CA LEU A 763 -1.00 53.23 22.12
C LEU A 763 -0.85 54.59 22.79
#